data_AF-A0A842TDK0-F1
#
_entry.id   AF-A0A842TDK0-F1
#
_cell.length_a   1.000
_cell.length_b   1.000
_cell.length_c   1.000
_cell.angle_alpha   90.00
_cell.angle_beta   90.00
_cell.angle_gamma   90.00
#
_symmetry.space_group_name_H-M   'P 1'
#
loop_
_entity.id
_entity.type
_entity.pdbx_description
1 polymer ?
#
loop_
_entity_poly.entity_id
_entity_poly.type
_entity_poly.pdbx_seq_one_letter_code
_entity_poly.pdbx_strand_id
1 'polypeptide(L)'
;MSSEFNLESEFEPKGDQPKAIEILAENINKGKRFQTLLGATGTGKSLDYNEMLLIFDSINKIIQKVKIGKFVEANLHGATKSEGTEYNDIQGYKILSFNESTNLIEKKNIIQISKHKEEIIYEITLDDFSSIRVTKDHNCYKLINCKLALCSTKELRVGDYLPCSNVIISPKNGKKFINLLNYNDDVKLNIKELILNHQEHENIIKEVLREEHSAYNWKYGQIIDATKEKGIKISTLNTLMNHLNLDLPKINSTVNIICKGNQKLHPLLNIDDNFLIFSGLYLSEGHCTDRYILISNSNISLQNKCKAFFNSLGLEYIQRNKNDIQFNSKHLANFYRTMGATAHDKCIPSIFYNLTEKQLIPFIRSLFDGDGWVEKSAVCYLSASKQLVFDIKNLLLRFNITSRISKKKKKYKSSIKAYYQLTISGQKNLTKFLKSISFSIQYKKEKLQSILSKKTNTNVDLIPNCQKYIRNLRKRLNYSQIKFAQEIGCSRSYIGYLENGLRSPSKSTFKKIIHLDKRIEKEELNNLLQFNFRKIVKIQKIKSSNGYVYDIAVKDNQNFNAGNGNIFVHNTFTVANIIEKIQKPTLVMAPNKTLAAQLYNELKELFPGNAVHYFVSYYDYYQPEAYIPTTAMYIEKDFSVNEEIERLRLAATHAVRTRKDVIVVATVSCIYGIGNPEVWTNVALSLEVGQSIDRREIIDRLIKMNYERKNVDFRPGILRVKGDIIDVFPAYLETGIRISLFGDEIESITEIHPVSYNKIKDIPNIRIFPATHFIIPDENKKQALISIEEELEEQLENFREEGKYAEAQRLEQRVKFDLEMMREMGYCKGIENYSRHLDGREPGTPPMCLIDYFPEDFLIVVDESHISIPQIHGMIGGDRSRKKNLVEYGWRLPSAFDNRPLTFDEWKSKIEYIIFMSATPGDWELKKSGGISAEQIIRPTGLVDPAVEVRSAKNQIDNLLAEIRKVISNNGRILITTLTKRMAEDIAEYYSELGIKIAYLHSEVDTVERFEILRKLRDGTYDAIVGINLLREGLDLPEVQLVAILDADKLGFLRDERSLIQTIGRASRNVNGKAILYGDRITKAMKEAIEETNRRRRKQTKFNETHNITPQTIKKNILRSLSEEKETKEKEAKRLKKSIEQKIEEMGDMDVILQYLENKMYLAAKELRFEDAAFLRDKINDIKKSYKSKV
;
A
#
# COMPACT_ATOMS: atom_id res chain seq x y z
N MET A 1 16.14 0.63 28.62
CA MET A 1 14.87 -0.11 28.78
C MET A 1 14.80 -1.14 27.67
N SER A 2 14.71 -2.44 27.97
CA SER A 2 14.53 -3.47 26.94
C SER A 2 13.09 -3.40 26.44
N SER A 3 12.88 -2.92 25.22
CA SER A 3 11.58 -3.04 24.56
C SER A 3 11.37 -4.50 24.15
N GLU A 4 10.22 -5.05 24.52
CA GLU A 4 9.70 -6.31 24.00
C GLU A 4 9.16 -6.06 22.58
N PHE A 5 9.14 -7.10 21.73
CA PHE A 5 8.36 -7.09 20.49
C PHE A 5 6.89 -6.89 20.81
N ASN A 6 6.29 -5.88 20.20
CA ASN A 6 4.88 -5.60 20.35
C ASN A 6 4.26 -5.63 18.96
N LEU A 7 3.52 -6.70 18.65
CA LEU A 7 2.84 -6.80 17.36
C LEU A 7 1.64 -5.86 17.42
N GLU A 8 1.70 -4.79 16.64
CA GLU A 8 0.55 -3.89 16.51
C GLU A 8 -0.31 -4.40 15.36
N SER A 9 -1.20 -5.32 15.68
CA SER A 9 -2.01 -5.98 14.66
C SER A 9 -3.29 -6.56 15.28
N GLU A 10 -4.41 -5.92 14.94
CA GLU A 10 -5.76 -6.23 15.38
C GLU A 10 -6.47 -7.53 14.81
N PHE A 11 -5.74 -8.57 14.33
CA PHE A 11 -6.25 -9.71 13.50
C PHE A 11 -6.06 -10.92 14.39
N GLU A 12 -6.67 -12.03 14.03
CA GLU A 12 -6.30 -13.31 14.63
C GLU A 12 -5.94 -14.31 13.53
N PRO A 13 -5.00 -15.24 13.78
CA PRO A 13 -4.57 -16.16 12.74
C PRO A 13 -5.75 -17.09 12.38
N LYS A 14 -5.87 -17.55 11.12
CA LYS A 14 -7.01 -18.38 10.66
C LYS A 14 -6.58 -19.63 9.90
N GLY A 15 -7.49 -20.61 9.79
CA GLY A 15 -7.19 -21.90 9.16
C GLY A 15 -6.18 -22.69 10.00
N ASP A 16 -5.10 -23.15 9.37
CA ASP A 16 -4.01 -23.84 10.08
C ASP A 16 -3.09 -22.87 10.86
N GLN A 17 -3.20 -21.56 10.63
CA GLN A 17 -2.25 -20.58 11.16
C GLN A 17 -2.15 -20.56 12.70
N PRO A 18 -3.25 -20.57 13.49
CA PRO A 18 -3.13 -20.54 14.96
C PRO A 18 -2.36 -21.73 15.50
N LYS A 19 -2.71 -22.93 15.02
CA LYS A 19 -2.07 -24.18 15.43
C LYS A 19 -0.62 -24.22 15.00
N ALA A 20 -0.30 -23.73 13.80
CA ALA A 20 1.07 -23.63 13.33
C ALA A 20 1.90 -22.66 14.19
N ILE A 21 1.37 -21.47 14.48
CA ILE A 21 2.03 -20.47 15.35
C ILE A 21 2.29 -21.06 16.74
N GLU A 22 1.29 -21.70 17.34
CA GLU A 22 1.40 -22.29 18.67
C GLU A 22 2.46 -23.40 18.74
N ILE A 23 2.41 -24.37 17.81
CA ILE A 23 3.38 -25.46 17.76
C ILE A 23 4.81 -24.92 17.56
N LEU A 24 4.99 -23.98 16.62
CA LEU A 24 6.31 -23.44 16.32
C LEU A 24 6.88 -22.66 17.51
N ALA A 25 6.08 -21.81 18.15
CA ALA A 25 6.51 -21.04 19.32
C ALA A 25 6.81 -21.95 20.52
N GLU A 26 5.95 -22.92 20.83
CA GLU A 26 6.19 -23.88 21.92
C GLU A 26 7.47 -24.69 21.72
N ASN A 27 7.73 -25.13 20.49
CA ASN A 27 8.93 -25.88 20.16
C ASN A 27 10.20 -25.04 20.40
N ILE A 28 10.20 -23.75 20.02
CA ILE A 28 11.31 -22.83 20.33
C ILE A 28 11.50 -22.75 21.85
N ASN A 29 10.41 -22.52 22.59
CA ASN A 29 10.46 -22.41 24.05
C ASN A 29 10.90 -23.72 24.74
N LYS A 30 10.70 -24.87 24.10
CA LYS A 30 11.18 -26.20 24.56
C LYS A 30 12.61 -26.50 24.12
N GLY A 31 13.34 -25.54 23.53
CA GLY A 31 14.72 -25.72 23.08
C GLY A 31 14.87 -26.45 21.74
N LYS A 32 13.79 -26.62 20.96
CA LYS A 32 13.87 -27.24 19.63
C LYS A 32 14.47 -26.24 18.63
N ARG A 33 15.76 -26.43 18.36
CA ARG A 33 16.60 -25.59 17.48
C ARG A 33 16.10 -25.51 16.03
N PHE A 34 15.73 -26.63 15.42
CA PHE A 34 15.37 -26.69 14.00
C PHE A 34 13.89 -27.01 13.78
N GLN A 35 13.21 -26.20 12.98
CA GLN A 35 11.79 -26.40 12.68
C GLN A 35 11.45 -26.13 11.22
N THR A 36 10.48 -26.87 10.68
CA THR A 36 9.98 -26.70 9.32
C THR A 36 8.49 -26.39 9.32
N LEU A 37 8.09 -25.25 8.75
CA LEU A 37 6.71 -24.87 8.45
C LEU A 37 6.39 -25.14 6.98
N LEU A 38 5.42 -26.03 6.74
CA LEU A 38 4.94 -26.38 5.42
C LEU A 38 3.80 -25.44 4.97
N GLY A 39 4.05 -24.29 4.32
CA GLY A 39 3.01 -23.32 3.92
C GLY A 39 3.48 -22.11 3.09
N ALA A 40 2.56 -21.19 2.72
CA ALA A 40 2.82 -20.01 1.86
C ALA A 40 2.88 -18.66 2.62
N THR A 41 3.59 -17.65 2.05
CA THR A 41 4.01 -16.38 2.69
C THR A 41 3.31 -15.09 2.16
N GLY A 42 3.16 -14.07 3.05
CA GLY A 42 3.06 -12.58 2.83
C GLY A 42 2.07 -11.97 1.83
N THR A 43 1.51 -10.76 2.05
CA THR A 43 0.42 -10.14 1.26
C THR A 43 0.51 -8.62 1.04
N GLY A 44 0.37 -8.14 -0.21
CA GLY A 44 0.25 -6.70 -0.56
C GLY A 44 -1.19 -6.14 -0.60
N LYS A 45 -1.64 -5.47 0.48
CA LYS A 45 -3.05 -5.10 0.71
C LYS A 45 -3.21 -3.58 0.85
N SER A 46 -3.94 -2.92 -0.07
CA SER A 46 -4.16 -1.45 -0.03
C SER A 46 -5.36 -1.01 -0.92
N LEU A 47 -5.83 0.24 -0.81
CA LEU A 47 -6.97 0.84 -1.54
C LEU A 47 -6.57 1.89 -2.59
N ASP A 48 -7.43 2.15 -3.59
CA ASP A 48 -7.23 3.23 -4.59
C ASP A 48 -7.40 4.64 -3.99
N TYR A 49 -6.69 5.64 -4.53
CA TYR A 49 -6.78 7.06 -4.11
C TYR A 49 -8.22 7.56 -3.94
N ASN A 50 -9.08 7.20 -4.90
CA ASN A 50 -10.44 7.73 -5.00
C ASN A 50 -11.46 6.99 -4.13
N GLU A 51 -11.06 5.96 -3.38
CA GLU A 51 -11.97 5.30 -2.46
C GLU A 51 -12.43 6.25 -1.37
N MET A 52 -13.74 6.26 -1.12
CA MET A 52 -14.35 7.19 -0.18
C MET A 52 -14.36 6.58 1.22
N LEU A 53 -13.94 7.37 2.20
CA LEU A 53 -14.04 7.10 3.62
C LEU A 53 -15.06 8.04 4.26
N LEU A 54 -15.76 7.53 5.28
CA LEU A 54 -16.58 8.31 6.20
C LEU A 54 -15.86 8.37 7.54
N ILE A 55 -15.08 9.44 7.73
CA ILE A 55 -14.24 9.63 8.90
C ILE A 55 -14.96 10.51 9.91
N PHE A 56 -14.90 10.12 11.18
CA PHE A 56 -15.36 10.93 12.28
C PHE A 56 -14.19 11.68 12.90
N ASP A 57 -14.16 12.99 12.67
CA ASP A 57 -13.23 13.92 13.30
C ASP A 57 -13.76 14.26 14.69
N SER A 58 -13.11 13.67 15.69
CA SER A 58 -13.44 13.78 17.11
C SER A 58 -13.11 15.15 17.67
N ILE A 59 -12.14 15.86 17.09
CA ILE A 59 -11.69 17.20 17.53
C ILE A 59 -12.75 18.22 17.14
N ASN A 60 -13.07 18.28 15.83
CA ASN A 60 -14.05 19.23 15.30
C ASN A 60 -15.50 18.74 15.47
N LYS A 61 -15.69 17.50 15.95
CA LYS A 61 -16.98 16.83 16.12
C LYS A 61 -17.80 16.80 14.82
N ILE A 62 -17.13 16.59 13.70
CA ILE A 62 -17.72 16.54 12.35
C ILE A 62 -17.51 15.17 11.71
N ILE A 63 -18.42 14.81 10.81
CA ILE A 63 -18.29 13.68 9.90
C ILE A 63 -17.74 14.21 8.58
N GLN A 64 -16.61 13.68 8.16
CA GLN A 64 -15.96 14.03 6.91
C GLN A 64 -16.14 12.88 5.91
N LYS A 65 -16.77 13.18 4.78
CA LYS A 65 -16.74 12.30 3.61
C LYS A 65 -15.56 12.73 2.73
N VAL A 66 -14.51 11.90 2.70
CA VAL A 66 -13.23 12.25 2.07
C VAL A 66 -12.68 11.06 1.28
N LYS A 67 -11.88 11.32 0.26
CA LYS A 67 -11.14 10.28 -0.46
C LYS A 67 -9.97 9.81 0.41
N ILE A 68 -9.70 8.51 0.49
CA ILE A 68 -8.61 7.95 1.31
C ILE A 68 -7.28 8.61 0.97
N GLY A 69 -6.94 8.75 -0.32
CA GLY A 69 -5.68 9.36 -0.70
C GLY A 69 -5.59 10.83 -0.32
N LYS A 70 -6.69 11.59 -0.39
CA LYS A 70 -6.73 12.98 0.12
C LYS A 70 -6.57 13.03 1.64
N PHE A 71 -7.20 12.10 2.37
CA PHE A 71 -7.08 12.03 3.81
C PHE A 71 -5.66 11.67 4.25
N VAL A 72 -5.08 10.63 3.68
CA VAL A 72 -3.70 10.20 3.94
C VAL A 72 -2.74 11.34 3.60
N GLU A 73 -2.81 11.89 2.39
CA GLU A 73 -1.89 12.97 1.97
C GLU A 73 -2.03 14.26 2.78
N ALA A 74 -3.22 14.59 3.27
CA ALA A 74 -3.42 15.76 4.15
C ALA A 74 -2.94 15.54 5.58
N ASN A 75 -2.72 14.29 6.00
CA ASN A 75 -2.22 13.98 7.34
C ASN A 75 -0.75 13.51 7.32
N LEU A 76 -0.13 13.34 6.15
CA LEU A 76 1.30 13.06 5.98
C LEU A 76 2.21 14.31 6.15
N HIS A 77 1.69 15.45 6.62
CA HIS A 77 2.42 16.71 6.67
C HIS A 77 3.66 16.66 7.59
N GLY A 78 4.86 16.66 6.99
CA GLY A 78 6.15 16.76 7.68
C GLY A 78 7.16 15.70 7.23
N ALA A 79 6.70 14.54 6.77
CA ALA A 79 7.55 13.51 6.18
C ALA A 79 7.77 13.80 4.68
N THR A 80 8.99 13.56 4.21
CA THR A 80 9.36 13.68 2.79
C THR A 80 8.35 12.98 1.89
N LYS A 81 7.96 13.63 0.77
CA LYS A 81 7.15 13.04 -0.32
C LYS A 81 7.94 11.96 -1.10
N SER A 82 8.65 11.08 -0.41
CA SER A 82 9.41 9.96 -0.99
C SER A 82 8.53 8.71 -1.09
N GLU A 83 8.82 7.84 -2.07
CA GLU A 83 8.04 6.64 -2.38
C GLU A 83 7.98 5.66 -1.18
N GLY A 84 6.77 5.22 -0.79
CA GLY A 84 6.56 4.29 0.34
C GLY A 84 6.53 4.97 1.71
N THR A 85 5.54 5.85 1.96
CA THR A 85 5.45 6.64 3.19
C THR A 85 4.38 6.08 4.12
N GLU A 86 4.77 5.75 5.35
CA GLU A 86 3.89 5.39 6.46
C GLU A 86 3.97 6.46 7.55
N TYR A 87 2.84 6.77 8.19
CA TYR A 87 2.78 7.72 9.30
C TYR A 87 1.92 7.15 10.42
N ASN A 88 2.56 6.99 11.58
CA ASN A 88 1.99 6.56 12.84
C ASN A 88 1.62 7.81 13.67
N ASP A 89 0.74 7.69 14.66
CA ASP A 89 0.23 8.78 15.53
C ASP A 89 -0.86 9.69 14.92
N ILE A 90 -1.74 9.13 14.10
CA ILE A 90 -2.97 9.82 13.69
C ILE A 90 -3.89 9.97 14.90
N GLN A 91 -4.05 11.17 15.43
CA GLN A 91 -4.98 11.44 16.53
C GLN A 91 -6.23 12.20 16.08
N GLY A 92 -7.33 11.98 16.80
CA GLY A 92 -8.58 12.72 16.58
C GLY A 92 -9.49 12.14 15.50
N TYR A 93 -9.09 11.10 14.76
CA TYR A 93 -9.94 10.50 13.72
C TYR A 93 -10.41 9.09 14.08
N LYS A 94 -11.69 8.81 13.81
CA LYS A 94 -12.32 7.50 14.00
C LYS A 94 -12.99 7.02 12.72
N ILE A 95 -13.03 5.71 12.51
CA ILE A 95 -13.75 5.07 11.41
C ILE A 95 -14.59 3.90 11.91
N LEU A 96 -15.60 3.49 11.12
CA LEU A 96 -16.36 2.28 11.42
C LEU A 96 -15.52 1.05 11.11
N SER A 97 -15.48 0.13 12.08
CA SER A 97 -14.83 -1.17 12.04
C SER A 97 -15.78 -2.19 12.70
N PHE A 98 -15.52 -3.49 12.60
CA PHE A 98 -16.23 -4.49 13.40
C PHE A 98 -15.27 -5.43 14.11
N ASN A 99 -15.64 -5.84 15.33
CA ASN A 99 -14.89 -6.84 16.08
C ASN A 99 -15.09 -8.23 15.45
N GLU A 100 -14.01 -8.89 15.05
CA GLU A 100 -14.08 -10.14 14.28
C GLU A 100 -14.70 -11.31 15.03
N SER A 101 -14.51 -11.35 16.35
CA SER A 101 -14.98 -12.43 17.21
C SER A 101 -16.47 -12.30 17.54
N THR A 102 -16.98 -11.06 17.58
CA THR A 102 -18.38 -10.77 17.97
C THR A 102 -19.24 -10.27 16.82
N ASN A 103 -18.68 -9.91 15.66
CA ASN A 103 -19.31 -9.20 14.55
C ASN A 103 -19.92 -7.82 14.92
N LEU A 104 -19.59 -7.25 16.07
CA LEU A 104 -20.13 -5.96 16.52
C LEU A 104 -19.50 -4.82 15.72
N ILE A 105 -20.31 -4.02 15.02
CA ILE A 105 -19.84 -2.79 14.34
C ILE A 105 -19.66 -1.68 15.37
N GLU A 106 -18.50 -1.05 15.41
CA GLU A 106 -18.12 -0.01 16.36
C GLU A 106 -17.27 1.08 15.70
N LYS A 107 -17.07 2.19 16.43
CA LYS A 107 -16.16 3.26 15.99
C LYS A 107 -14.81 3.04 16.65
N LYS A 108 -13.77 2.91 15.85
CA LYS A 108 -12.40 2.75 16.31
C LYS A 108 -11.52 3.89 15.83
N ASN A 109 -10.45 4.16 16.56
CA ASN A 109 -9.48 5.19 16.17
C ASN A 109 -8.71 4.72 14.94
N ILE A 110 -8.37 5.64 14.04
CA ILE A 110 -7.35 5.39 13.02
C ILE A 110 -6.00 5.64 13.70
N ILE A 111 -5.07 4.70 13.64
CA ILE A 111 -3.75 4.82 14.30
C ILE A 111 -2.60 5.05 13.32
N GLN A 112 -2.75 4.54 12.09
CA GLN A 112 -1.74 4.62 11.04
C GLN A 112 -2.39 4.91 9.69
N ILE A 113 -1.62 5.57 8.82
CA ILE A 113 -1.93 5.77 7.40
C ILE A 113 -0.69 5.41 6.57
N SER A 114 -0.89 4.84 5.38
CA SER A 114 0.20 4.46 4.49
C SER A 114 -0.09 4.75 3.02
N LYS A 115 0.99 4.87 2.23
CA LYS A 115 0.98 5.13 0.78
C LYS A 115 2.08 4.34 0.09
N HIS A 116 1.71 3.49 -0.87
CA HIS A 116 2.63 2.68 -1.67
C HIS A 116 2.32 2.77 -3.17
N LYS A 117 3.28 2.43 -4.03
CA LYS A 117 3.10 2.49 -5.48
C LYS A 117 2.51 1.19 -5.99
N GLU A 118 1.37 1.28 -6.67
CA GLU A 118 0.73 0.13 -7.31
C GLU A 118 -0.16 0.64 -8.43
N GLU A 119 0.15 0.23 -9.66
CA GLU A 119 -0.56 0.72 -10.83
C GLU A 119 -1.86 -0.03 -11.10
N ILE A 120 -2.00 -1.23 -10.52
CA ILE A 120 -3.08 -2.14 -10.86
C ILE A 120 -3.90 -2.52 -9.63
N ILE A 121 -5.20 -2.27 -9.73
CA ILE A 121 -6.18 -2.53 -8.69
C ILE A 121 -7.41 -3.21 -9.29
N TYR A 122 -8.31 -3.69 -8.44
CA TYR A 122 -9.55 -4.36 -8.80
C TYR A 122 -10.73 -3.58 -8.25
N GLU A 123 -11.66 -3.21 -9.13
CA GLU A 123 -12.97 -2.69 -8.74
C GLU A 123 -13.97 -3.84 -8.59
N ILE A 124 -14.40 -4.08 -7.36
CA ILE A 124 -15.49 -4.99 -7.03
C ILE A 124 -16.78 -4.17 -7.05
N THR A 125 -17.77 -4.59 -7.84
CA THR A 125 -19.10 -3.97 -7.92
C THR A 125 -20.16 -4.95 -7.46
N LEU A 126 -21.05 -4.48 -6.60
CA LEU A 126 -22.15 -5.23 -5.99
C LEU A 126 -23.46 -5.00 -6.74
N ASP A 127 -24.49 -5.80 -6.42
CA ASP A 127 -25.79 -5.85 -7.09
C ASP A 127 -26.60 -4.54 -7.03
N ASP A 128 -26.26 -3.67 -6.10
CA ASP A 128 -26.76 -2.30 -6.02
C ASP A 128 -25.74 -1.25 -6.50
N PHE A 129 -24.82 -1.65 -7.36
CA PHE A 129 -23.76 -0.83 -7.97
C PHE A 129 -22.70 -0.30 -6.99
N SER A 130 -22.87 -0.55 -5.68
CA SER A 130 -21.84 -0.23 -4.68
C SER A 130 -20.52 -0.84 -5.12
N SER A 131 -19.42 -0.13 -4.90
CA SER A 131 -18.12 -0.62 -5.33
C SER A 131 -17.01 -0.20 -4.39
N ILE A 132 -15.94 -0.99 -4.43
CA ILE A 132 -14.66 -0.72 -3.78
C ILE A 132 -13.53 -1.10 -4.74
N ARG A 133 -12.46 -0.32 -4.72
CA ARG A 133 -11.26 -0.55 -5.50
C ARG A 133 -10.07 -0.84 -4.60
N VAL A 134 -9.52 -2.02 -4.75
CA VAL A 134 -8.53 -2.59 -3.84
C VAL A 134 -7.39 -3.24 -4.61
N THR A 135 -6.21 -3.38 -4.01
CA THR A 135 -5.12 -4.17 -4.59
C THR A 135 -5.55 -5.62 -4.75
N LYS A 136 -4.85 -6.31 -5.64
CA LYS A 136 -5.14 -7.71 -5.96
C LYS A 136 -5.14 -8.62 -4.73
N ASP A 137 -4.22 -8.38 -3.80
CA ASP A 137 -3.97 -9.24 -2.66
C ASP A 137 -4.72 -8.78 -1.39
N HIS A 138 -5.50 -7.69 -1.47
CA HIS A 138 -6.32 -7.19 -0.36
C HIS A 138 -7.35 -8.23 0.10
N ASN A 139 -7.36 -8.52 1.40
CA ASN A 139 -8.38 -9.38 2.00
C ASN A 139 -9.71 -8.64 2.18
N CYS A 140 -10.82 -9.32 1.89
CA CYS A 140 -12.20 -8.89 2.05
C CYS A 140 -12.99 -9.97 2.81
N TYR A 141 -14.11 -9.61 3.42
CA TYR A 141 -14.99 -10.59 4.06
C TYR A 141 -16.13 -11.01 3.12
N LYS A 142 -16.56 -12.27 3.21
CA LYS A 142 -17.78 -12.77 2.61
C LYS A 142 -18.61 -13.61 3.57
N LEU A 143 -19.92 -13.60 3.41
CA LEU A 143 -20.81 -14.39 4.27
C LEU A 143 -20.92 -15.84 3.78
N ILE A 144 -20.49 -16.80 4.60
CA ILE A 144 -20.63 -18.24 4.36
C ILE A 144 -21.35 -18.85 5.55
N ASN A 145 -22.53 -19.44 5.33
CA ASN A 145 -23.30 -20.12 6.37
C ASN A 145 -23.54 -19.31 7.66
N CYS A 146 -23.95 -18.05 7.51
CA CYS A 146 -24.08 -17.08 8.60
C CYS A 146 -22.78 -16.85 9.41
N LYS A 147 -21.59 -16.99 8.80
CA LYS A 147 -20.30 -16.58 9.38
C LYS A 147 -19.56 -15.68 8.40
N LEU A 148 -18.92 -14.62 8.89
CA LEU A 148 -18.04 -13.77 8.09
C LEU A 148 -16.70 -14.48 7.91
N ALA A 149 -16.43 -14.93 6.69
CA ALA A 149 -15.19 -15.57 6.32
C ALA A 149 -14.31 -14.59 5.56
N LEU A 150 -13.03 -14.57 5.91
CA LEU A 150 -12.06 -13.77 5.19
C LEU A 150 -11.62 -14.46 3.89
N CYS A 151 -11.41 -13.68 2.84
CA CYS A 151 -10.95 -14.15 1.54
C CYS A 151 -10.22 -13.03 0.79
N SER A 152 -9.19 -13.35 -0.01
CA SER A 152 -8.54 -12.32 -0.84
C SER A 152 -9.47 -11.78 -1.94
N THR A 153 -9.18 -10.60 -2.48
CA THR A 153 -9.94 -10.01 -3.60
C THR A 153 -10.02 -10.94 -4.81
N LYS A 154 -9.03 -11.82 -4.98
CA LYS A 154 -8.99 -12.85 -6.04
C LYS A 154 -10.00 -13.98 -5.84
N GLU A 155 -10.40 -14.23 -4.60
CA GLU A 155 -11.34 -15.28 -4.17
C GLU A 155 -12.79 -14.80 -4.11
N LEU A 156 -13.00 -13.52 -4.38
CA LEU A 156 -14.32 -12.99 -4.54
C LEU A 156 -14.86 -13.45 -5.89
N ARG A 157 -16.02 -14.07 -5.88
CA ARG A 157 -16.78 -14.37 -7.10
C ARG A 157 -18.00 -13.50 -7.23
N VAL A 158 -18.36 -13.21 -8.47
CA VAL A 158 -19.73 -12.81 -8.81
C VAL A 158 -20.67 -13.88 -8.24
N GLY A 159 -21.53 -13.51 -7.30
CA GLY A 159 -22.25 -14.49 -6.50
C GLY A 159 -22.08 -14.34 -5.00
N ASP A 160 -20.87 -14.02 -4.56
CA ASP A 160 -20.51 -13.92 -3.14
C ASP A 160 -21.15 -12.68 -2.51
N TYR A 161 -21.44 -12.76 -1.21
CA TYR A 161 -22.08 -11.68 -0.47
C TYR A 161 -21.09 -11.00 0.47
N LEU A 162 -20.79 -9.73 0.23
CA LEU A 162 -19.91 -8.93 1.08
C LEU A 162 -20.71 -8.24 2.20
N PRO A 163 -20.14 -8.11 3.41
CA PRO A 163 -20.72 -7.28 4.45
C PRO A 163 -20.54 -5.80 4.10
N CYS A 164 -21.65 -5.11 3.88
CA CYS A 164 -21.68 -3.65 3.89
C CYS A 164 -22.26 -3.15 5.22
N SER A 165 -21.86 -1.98 5.68
CA SER A 165 -22.49 -1.39 6.87
C SER A 165 -23.96 -1.04 6.60
N ASN A 166 -24.85 -1.42 7.53
CA ASN A 166 -26.22 -0.91 7.60
C ASN A 166 -26.34 0.32 8.53
N VAL A 167 -25.21 0.75 9.11
CA VAL A 167 -25.14 1.81 10.11
C VAL A 167 -24.31 2.95 9.55
N ILE A 168 -24.91 4.13 9.52
CA ILE A 168 -24.20 5.40 9.30
C ILE A 168 -24.32 6.21 10.57
N ILE A 169 -23.21 6.83 10.97
CA ILE A 169 -23.15 7.67 12.15
C ILE A 169 -23.98 8.93 11.92
N SER A 170 -24.85 9.28 12.86
CA SER A 170 -25.53 10.57 12.89
C SER A 170 -24.81 11.55 13.83
N PRO A 171 -24.60 12.81 13.44
CA PRO A 171 -24.13 13.86 14.34
C PRO A 171 -25.21 14.16 15.40
N LYS A 172 -24.78 14.49 16.62
CA LYS A 172 -25.68 14.88 17.71
C LYS A 172 -26.26 16.29 17.50
N ASN A 173 -25.45 17.22 17.00
CA ASN A 173 -25.81 18.62 16.77
C ASN A 173 -25.74 18.95 15.28
N GLY A 174 -26.71 19.71 14.78
CA GLY A 174 -26.77 20.14 13.38
C GLY A 174 -25.95 21.39 13.10
N LYS A 175 -25.48 21.55 11.87
CA LYS A 175 -24.90 22.82 11.40
C LYS A 175 -26.01 23.85 11.20
N LYS A 176 -25.77 25.09 11.64
CA LYS A 176 -26.73 26.20 11.54
C LYS A 176 -26.54 27.05 10.29
N PHE A 177 -25.30 27.22 9.84
CA PHE A 177 -24.95 28.13 8.75
C PHE A 177 -23.92 27.51 7.81
N ILE A 178 -23.88 28.01 6.57
CA ILE A 178 -22.84 27.76 5.57
C ILE A 178 -22.07 29.05 5.37
N ASN A 179 -20.75 29.00 5.53
CA ASN A 179 -19.89 30.13 5.20
C ASN A 179 -19.63 30.18 3.70
N LEU A 180 -20.27 31.12 3.00
CA LEU A 180 -20.12 31.31 1.55
C LEU A 180 -18.72 31.79 1.17
N LEU A 181 -17.97 32.43 2.08
CA LEU A 181 -16.61 32.90 1.81
C LEU A 181 -15.65 31.73 1.52
N ASN A 182 -15.90 30.56 2.10
CA ASN A 182 -15.11 29.34 1.85
C ASN A 182 -15.22 28.79 0.41
N TYR A 183 -16.09 29.37 -0.41
CA TYR A 183 -16.35 28.96 -1.79
C TYR A 183 -16.08 30.09 -2.79
N ASN A 184 -15.50 31.20 -2.34
CA ASN A 184 -15.52 32.47 -3.03
C ASN A 184 -14.24 33.26 -2.71
N ASP A 185 -13.12 32.88 -3.32
CA ASP A 185 -11.80 33.38 -2.93
C ASP A 185 -11.57 34.88 -3.24
N ASP A 186 -12.17 35.41 -4.32
CA ASP A 186 -11.97 36.79 -4.79
C ASP A 186 -13.19 37.71 -4.56
N VAL A 187 -13.87 37.59 -3.42
CA VAL A 187 -15.03 38.44 -3.13
C VAL A 187 -14.66 39.68 -2.35
N LYS A 188 -15.34 40.77 -2.71
CA LYS A 188 -15.28 42.02 -1.99
C LYS A 188 -16.43 42.12 -1.00
N LEU A 189 -16.12 42.56 0.20
CA LEU A 189 -17.04 42.63 1.31
C LEU A 189 -17.31 44.10 1.66
N ASN A 190 -18.58 44.43 1.79
CA ASN A 190 -19.04 45.69 2.35
C ASN A 190 -19.15 45.50 3.87
N ILE A 191 -18.36 46.30 4.60
CA ILE A 191 -18.28 46.29 6.06
C ILE A 191 -18.67 47.64 6.67
N LYS A 192 -19.41 48.49 5.94
CA LYS A 192 -19.78 49.84 6.40
C LYS A 192 -20.50 49.79 7.75
N GLU A 193 -21.49 48.93 7.90
CA GLU A 193 -22.27 48.79 9.13
C GLU A 193 -21.40 48.23 10.27
N LEU A 194 -20.45 47.35 9.97
CA LEU A 194 -19.49 46.84 10.96
C LEU A 194 -18.60 47.96 11.50
N ILE A 195 -18.08 48.82 10.62
CA ILE A 195 -17.25 49.97 11.00
C ILE A 195 -18.06 50.97 11.83
N LEU A 196 -19.29 51.28 11.42
CA LEU A 196 -20.17 52.20 12.16
C LEU A 196 -20.56 51.69 13.54
N ASN A 197 -20.62 50.38 13.73
CA ASN A 197 -20.92 49.77 15.04
C ASN A 197 -19.68 49.68 15.95
N HIS A 198 -18.49 50.02 15.45
CA HIS A 198 -17.21 49.92 16.16
C HIS A 198 -16.36 51.20 16.02
N GLN A 199 -17.00 52.37 16.08
CA GLN A 199 -16.32 53.67 15.95
C GLN A 199 -15.29 53.91 17.05
N GLU A 200 -15.50 53.33 18.22
CA GLU A 200 -14.57 53.35 19.36
C GLU A 200 -13.19 52.75 19.01
N HIS A 201 -13.10 51.95 17.94
CA HIS A 201 -11.86 51.32 17.46
C HIS A 201 -11.31 51.96 16.17
N GLU A 202 -11.59 53.25 15.92
CA GLU A 202 -11.20 53.97 14.70
C GLU A 202 -9.73 53.79 14.29
N ASN A 203 -8.79 53.85 15.25
CA ASN A 203 -7.35 53.73 14.94
C ASN A 203 -6.96 52.36 14.38
N ILE A 204 -7.49 51.28 14.98
CA ILE A 204 -7.26 49.90 14.53
C ILE A 204 -7.88 49.68 13.15
N ILE A 205 -9.11 50.19 12.95
CA ILE A 205 -9.82 50.09 11.68
C ILE A 205 -9.04 50.80 10.57
N LYS A 206 -8.52 52.01 10.83
CA LYS A 206 -7.67 52.75 9.88
C LYS A 206 -6.39 51.99 9.53
N GLU A 207 -5.75 51.40 10.53
CA GLU A 207 -4.51 50.63 10.35
C GLU A 207 -4.72 49.40 9.47
N VAL A 208 -5.72 48.56 9.78
CA VAL A 208 -6.01 47.34 9.01
C VAL A 208 -6.45 47.65 7.58
N LEU A 209 -7.19 48.76 7.36
CA LEU A 209 -7.69 49.14 6.04
C LEU A 209 -6.67 49.91 5.18
N ARG A 210 -5.52 50.30 5.75
CA ARG A 210 -4.46 51.05 5.05
C ARG A 210 -3.91 50.31 3.84
N GLU A 211 -3.83 48.98 3.91
CA GLU A 211 -3.28 48.14 2.83
C GLU A 211 -4.22 47.99 1.63
N GLU A 212 -5.54 48.03 1.83
CA GLU A 212 -6.56 47.87 0.77
C GLU A 212 -6.96 49.20 0.12
N HIS A 213 -6.80 50.31 0.83
CA HIS A 213 -7.17 51.65 0.37
C HIS A 213 -5.96 52.59 0.54
N SER A 214 -5.20 52.74 -0.54
CA SER A 214 -3.86 53.34 -0.65
C SER A 214 -3.72 54.85 -0.34
N ALA A 215 -4.55 55.43 0.52
CA ALA A 215 -4.48 56.86 0.84
C ALA A 215 -4.37 57.12 2.35
N TYR A 216 -3.16 57.48 2.78
CA TYR A 216 -2.77 57.67 4.18
C TYR A 216 -3.50 58.82 4.91
N ASN A 217 -4.22 59.68 4.18
CA ASN A 217 -4.85 60.90 4.69
C ASN A 217 -6.40 60.90 4.62
N TRP A 218 -7.04 59.75 4.41
CA TRP A 218 -8.50 59.71 4.38
C TRP A 218 -9.11 59.92 5.78
N LYS A 219 -10.07 60.85 5.87
CA LYS A 219 -10.91 61.02 7.07
C LYS A 219 -11.74 59.74 7.25
N TYR A 220 -12.10 59.40 8.49
CA TYR A 220 -12.84 58.17 8.81
C TYR A 220 -14.12 57.98 7.98
N GLY A 221 -14.85 59.07 7.69
CA GLY A 221 -15.99 59.06 6.76
C GLY A 221 -15.65 58.63 5.32
N GLN A 222 -14.47 59.00 4.81
CA GLN A 222 -14.02 58.60 3.47
C GLN A 222 -13.66 57.11 3.40
N ILE A 223 -13.19 56.53 4.50
CA ILE A 223 -12.94 55.08 4.62
C ILE A 223 -14.26 54.30 4.63
N ILE A 224 -15.27 54.82 5.34
CA ILE A 224 -16.63 54.25 5.35
C ILE A 224 -17.23 54.22 3.94
N ASP A 225 -17.06 55.30 3.17
CA ASP A 225 -17.59 55.37 1.80
C ASP A 225 -16.80 54.47 0.84
N ALA A 226 -15.47 54.39 0.99
CA ALA A 226 -14.65 53.52 0.16
C ALA A 226 -14.90 52.03 0.42
N THR A 227 -15.07 51.61 1.68
CA THR A 227 -15.42 50.21 2.02
C THR A 227 -16.83 49.84 1.59
N LYS A 228 -17.73 50.83 1.46
CA LYS A 228 -19.07 50.65 0.88
C LYS A 228 -19.02 50.45 -0.64
N GLU A 229 -18.22 51.24 -1.36
CA GLU A 229 -18.19 51.24 -2.84
C GLU A 229 -17.16 50.29 -3.43
N LYS A 230 -15.94 50.28 -2.91
CA LYS A 230 -14.82 49.48 -3.42
C LYS A 230 -14.70 48.14 -2.72
N GLY A 231 -15.21 47.99 -1.49
CA GLY A 231 -15.16 46.77 -0.67
C GLY A 231 -13.76 46.35 -0.23
N ILE A 232 -13.69 45.36 0.66
CA ILE A 232 -12.43 44.79 1.16
C ILE A 232 -12.33 43.29 0.89
N LYS A 233 -11.11 42.73 0.90
CA LYS A 233 -10.89 41.28 0.75
C LYS A 233 -11.22 40.50 2.03
N ILE A 234 -11.41 39.18 1.87
CA ILE A 234 -11.62 38.24 2.98
C ILE A 234 -10.44 38.27 3.97
N SER A 235 -9.20 38.33 3.48
CA SER A 235 -8.00 38.42 4.33
C SER A 235 -8.06 39.62 5.27
N THR A 236 -8.42 40.78 4.74
CA THR A 236 -8.57 42.02 5.51
C THR A 236 -9.70 41.94 6.53
N LEU A 237 -10.84 41.30 6.18
CA LEU A 237 -11.91 41.07 7.16
C LEU A 237 -11.44 40.13 8.28
N ASN A 238 -10.72 39.05 7.96
CA ASN A 238 -10.20 38.13 8.97
C ASN A 238 -9.22 38.84 9.92
N THR A 239 -8.32 39.66 9.39
CA THR A 239 -7.42 40.50 10.19
C THR A 239 -8.21 41.44 11.09
N LEU A 240 -9.22 42.13 10.55
CA LEU A 240 -10.07 43.04 11.33
C LEU A 240 -10.85 42.32 12.43
N MET A 241 -11.46 41.16 12.13
CA MET A 241 -12.17 40.34 13.10
C MET A 241 -11.23 39.86 14.22
N ASN A 242 -10.00 39.48 13.89
CA ASN A 242 -9.01 39.06 14.89
C ASN A 242 -8.63 40.23 15.83
N HIS A 243 -8.34 41.41 15.28
CA HIS A 243 -8.01 42.59 16.10
C HIS A 243 -9.16 43.06 16.98
N LEU A 244 -10.41 42.96 16.50
CA LEU A 244 -11.60 43.36 17.24
C LEU A 244 -12.21 42.21 18.07
N ASN A 245 -11.58 41.02 18.06
CA ASN A 245 -12.08 39.80 18.70
C ASN A 245 -13.55 39.47 18.35
N LEU A 246 -13.89 39.65 17.08
CA LEU A 246 -15.22 39.43 16.51
C LEU A 246 -15.31 38.04 15.87
N ASP A 247 -16.51 37.47 15.87
CA ASP A 247 -16.80 36.20 15.22
C ASP A 247 -17.85 36.41 14.14
N LEU A 248 -17.63 35.82 12.96
CA LEU A 248 -18.45 36.05 11.76
C LEU A 248 -19.96 35.83 11.99
N PRO A 249 -20.43 34.81 12.75
CA PRO A 249 -21.84 34.65 13.10
C PRO A 249 -22.45 35.82 13.88
N LYS A 250 -21.67 36.52 14.71
CA LYS A 250 -22.15 37.67 15.49
C LYS A 250 -22.30 38.92 14.62
N ILE A 251 -21.45 39.06 13.61
CA ILE A 251 -21.38 40.22 12.73
C ILE A 251 -21.98 39.98 11.34
N ASN A 252 -22.63 38.83 11.11
CA ASN A 252 -23.12 38.46 9.79
C ASN A 252 -24.11 39.48 9.21
N SER A 253 -24.90 40.16 10.04
CA SER A 253 -25.83 41.21 9.62
C SER A 253 -25.13 42.49 9.15
N THR A 254 -23.92 42.77 9.65
CA THR A 254 -23.18 44.02 9.39
C THR A 254 -22.12 43.87 8.29
N VAL A 255 -21.93 42.65 7.79
CA VAL A 255 -21.03 42.31 6.68
C VAL A 255 -21.85 41.76 5.51
N ASN A 256 -21.61 42.28 4.31
CA ASN A 256 -22.30 41.84 3.10
C ASN A 256 -21.31 41.58 1.95
N ILE A 257 -21.56 40.55 1.16
CA ILE A 257 -20.85 40.31 -0.10
C ILE A 257 -21.36 41.33 -1.14
N ILE A 258 -20.44 42.06 -1.77
CA ILE A 258 -20.78 43.02 -2.83
C ILE A 258 -21.25 42.26 -4.06
N CYS A 259 -22.54 42.41 -4.38
CA CYS A 259 -23.19 41.81 -5.54
C CYS A 259 -23.39 42.84 -6.65
N LYS A 260 -23.72 42.37 -7.87
CA LYS A 260 -24.07 43.26 -8.98
C LYS A 260 -25.48 43.83 -8.77
N GLY A 261 -25.63 45.16 -8.80
CA GLY A 261 -26.89 45.86 -8.46
C GLY A 261 -27.04 46.12 -6.95
N ASN A 262 -28.20 46.61 -6.50
CA ASN A 262 -28.46 46.91 -5.07
C ASN A 262 -28.75 45.66 -4.19
N GLN A 263 -28.34 44.47 -4.64
CA GLN A 263 -28.59 43.21 -3.94
C GLN A 263 -27.59 43.03 -2.78
N LYS A 264 -28.07 42.56 -1.62
CA LYS A 264 -27.24 42.27 -0.44
C LYS A 264 -27.24 40.76 -0.20
N LEU A 265 -26.06 40.15 -0.08
CA LEU A 265 -25.90 38.73 0.27
C LEU A 265 -24.99 38.59 1.49
N HIS A 266 -25.48 37.97 2.55
CA HIS A 266 -24.69 37.78 3.76
C HIS A 266 -23.63 36.66 3.59
N PRO A 267 -22.45 36.77 4.24
CA PRO A 267 -21.41 35.74 4.22
C PRO A 267 -21.88 34.38 4.75
N LEU A 268 -22.67 34.35 5.82
CA LEU A 268 -23.21 33.12 6.38
C LEU A 268 -24.66 32.94 5.93
N LEU A 269 -24.90 31.83 5.25
CA LEU A 269 -26.21 31.42 4.79
C LEU A 269 -26.86 30.45 5.78
N ASN A 270 -28.08 30.74 6.20
CA ASN A 270 -28.84 29.88 7.13
C ASN A 270 -29.14 28.53 6.50
N ILE A 271 -28.91 27.44 7.25
CA ILE A 271 -29.36 26.10 6.89
C ILE A 271 -30.78 25.91 7.42
N ASP A 272 -31.72 26.60 6.77
CA ASP A 272 -33.15 26.51 7.05
C ASP A 272 -33.88 25.62 6.03
N ASP A 273 -35.19 25.46 6.21
CA ASP A 273 -36.02 24.66 5.32
C ASP A 273 -36.01 25.18 3.88
N ASN A 274 -35.95 26.50 3.66
CA ASN A 274 -35.92 27.08 2.31
C ASN A 274 -34.62 26.71 1.59
N PHE A 275 -33.47 26.84 2.26
CA PHE A 275 -32.18 26.43 1.74
C PHE A 275 -32.15 24.93 1.45
N LEU A 276 -32.63 24.10 2.38
CA LEU A 276 -32.62 22.64 2.26
C LEU A 276 -33.55 22.17 1.13
N ILE A 277 -34.73 22.77 1.01
CA ILE A 277 -35.68 22.50 -0.08
C ILE A 277 -35.08 22.91 -1.43
N PHE A 278 -34.52 24.13 -1.52
CA PHE A 278 -33.90 24.59 -2.76
C PHE A 278 -32.72 23.70 -3.15
N SER A 279 -31.89 23.29 -2.19
CA SER A 279 -30.74 22.42 -2.45
C SER A 279 -31.15 21.03 -2.95
N GLY A 280 -32.26 20.49 -2.44
CA GLY A 280 -32.81 19.23 -2.95
C GLY A 280 -33.38 19.39 -4.36
N LEU A 281 -34.13 20.47 -4.63
CA LEU A 281 -34.63 20.77 -5.97
C LEU A 281 -33.51 21.06 -6.97
N TYR A 282 -32.44 21.74 -6.55
CA TYR A 282 -31.25 21.95 -7.36
C TYR A 282 -30.62 20.62 -7.78
N LEU A 283 -30.46 19.69 -6.85
CA LEU A 283 -29.92 18.37 -7.16
C LEU A 283 -30.85 17.54 -8.06
N SER A 284 -32.15 17.78 -8.05
CA SER A 284 -33.06 17.17 -9.02
C SER A 284 -32.96 17.85 -10.39
N GLU A 285 -33.37 19.11 -10.46
CA GLU A 285 -33.69 19.80 -11.72
C GLU A 285 -32.83 21.04 -12.00
N GLY A 286 -31.86 21.31 -11.13
CA GLY A 286 -30.96 22.45 -11.26
C GLY A 286 -29.79 22.23 -12.21
N HIS A 287 -29.34 23.35 -12.76
CA HIS A 287 -28.12 23.53 -13.53
C HIS A 287 -27.41 24.79 -13.03
N CYS A 288 -26.09 24.78 -12.98
CA CYS A 288 -25.30 25.94 -12.57
C CYS A 288 -24.28 26.35 -13.64
N THR A 289 -24.09 27.66 -13.80
CA THR A 289 -23.05 28.29 -14.64
C THR A 289 -22.13 29.14 -13.77
N ASP A 290 -21.12 29.78 -14.37
CA ASP A 290 -20.24 30.73 -13.67
C ASP A 290 -20.92 31.99 -13.16
N ARG A 291 -22.17 32.23 -13.53
CA ARG A 291 -22.88 33.48 -13.23
C ARG A 291 -24.24 33.29 -12.58
N TYR A 292 -24.90 32.16 -12.84
CA TYR A 292 -26.28 31.93 -12.41
C TYR A 292 -26.61 30.45 -12.22
N ILE A 293 -27.65 30.22 -11.43
CA ILE A 293 -28.30 28.92 -11.24
C ILE A 293 -29.61 28.94 -12.03
N LEU A 294 -29.97 27.82 -12.64
CA LEU A 294 -31.21 27.64 -13.39
C LEU A 294 -31.95 26.43 -12.83
N ILE A 295 -33.23 26.59 -12.50
CA ILE A 295 -34.13 25.48 -12.15
C ILE A 295 -35.20 25.40 -13.22
N SER A 296 -35.43 24.20 -13.76
CA SER A 296 -36.46 23.95 -14.77
C SER A 296 -37.52 22.98 -14.23
N ASN A 297 -38.67 23.50 -13.79
CA ASN A 297 -39.78 22.70 -13.24
C ASN A 297 -41.13 23.17 -13.80
N SER A 298 -42.03 22.25 -14.16
CA SER A 298 -43.39 22.61 -14.61
C SER A 298 -44.42 22.76 -13.47
N ASN A 299 -44.09 22.32 -12.25
CA ASN A 299 -44.95 22.37 -11.08
C ASN A 299 -44.85 23.73 -10.38
N ILE A 300 -45.93 24.51 -10.39
CA ILE A 300 -46.01 25.84 -9.77
C ILE A 300 -45.66 25.81 -8.27
N SER A 301 -46.07 24.78 -7.53
CA SER A 301 -45.78 24.70 -6.09
C SER A 301 -44.27 24.56 -5.82
N LEU A 302 -43.56 23.77 -6.63
CA LEU A 302 -42.11 23.64 -6.53
C LEU A 302 -41.39 24.91 -7.00
N GLN A 303 -41.86 25.54 -8.08
CA GLN A 303 -41.36 26.85 -8.52
C GLN A 303 -41.46 27.91 -7.40
N ASN A 304 -42.61 27.97 -6.71
CA ASN A 304 -42.83 28.92 -5.62
C ASN A 304 -41.87 28.67 -4.45
N LYS A 305 -41.55 27.40 -4.14
CA LYS A 305 -40.54 27.06 -3.13
C LYS A 305 -39.13 27.49 -3.56
N CYS A 306 -38.78 27.37 -4.84
CA CYS A 306 -37.51 27.89 -5.35
C CYS A 306 -37.42 29.41 -5.23
N LYS A 307 -38.51 30.12 -5.58
CA LYS A 307 -38.61 31.58 -5.46
C LYS A 307 -38.50 32.03 -3.99
N ALA A 308 -39.13 31.30 -3.06
CA ALA A 308 -39.09 31.61 -1.64
C ALA A 308 -37.67 31.64 -1.07
N PHE A 309 -36.78 30.73 -1.51
CA PHE A 309 -35.37 30.75 -1.09
C PHE A 309 -34.66 32.04 -1.53
N PHE A 310 -34.76 32.45 -2.79
CA PHE A 310 -34.10 33.67 -3.26
C PHE A 310 -34.72 34.94 -2.66
N ASN A 311 -36.04 34.97 -2.50
CA ASN A 311 -36.73 36.04 -1.79
C ASN A 311 -36.24 36.16 -0.34
N SER A 312 -36.02 35.02 0.34
CA SER A 312 -35.48 35.02 1.71
C SER A 312 -34.05 35.56 1.81
N LEU A 313 -33.32 35.56 0.69
CA LEU A 313 -31.98 36.14 0.59
C LEU A 313 -31.97 37.56 0.01
N GLY A 314 -33.12 38.14 -0.35
CA GLY A 314 -33.20 39.44 -1.00
C GLY A 314 -32.58 39.48 -2.40
N LEU A 315 -32.52 38.34 -3.09
CA LEU A 315 -31.92 38.21 -4.43
C LEU A 315 -32.99 38.11 -5.51
N GLU A 316 -32.76 38.78 -6.65
CA GLU A 316 -33.68 38.73 -7.78
C GLU A 316 -33.55 37.44 -8.62
N TYR A 317 -34.63 37.09 -9.30
CA TYR A 317 -34.68 35.98 -10.25
C TYR A 317 -35.43 36.39 -11.52
N ILE A 318 -35.13 35.69 -12.61
CA ILE A 318 -35.73 35.91 -13.93
C ILE A 318 -36.53 34.68 -14.32
N GLN A 319 -37.82 34.85 -14.59
CA GLN A 319 -38.64 33.82 -15.22
C GLN A 319 -38.36 33.85 -16.73
N ARG A 320 -37.53 32.91 -17.23
CA ARG A 320 -37.15 32.87 -18.65
C ARG A 320 -38.29 32.41 -19.55
N ASN A 321 -39.07 31.45 -19.07
CA ASN A 321 -40.25 30.90 -19.73
C ASN A 321 -41.15 30.25 -18.67
N LYS A 322 -42.21 29.55 -19.07
CA LYS A 322 -43.18 28.91 -18.15
C LYS A 322 -42.56 27.94 -17.11
N ASN A 323 -41.42 27.32 -17.44
CA ASN A 323 -40.80 26.28 -16.61
C ASN A 323 -39.46 26.71 -15.98
N ASP A 324 -38.73 27.63 -16.62
CA ASP A 324 -37.35 27.96 -16.27
C ASP A 324 -37.25 29.23 -15.41
N ILE A 325 -36.63 29.08 -14.25
CA ILE A 325 -36.32 30.17 -13.33
C ILE A 325 -34.80 30.30 -13.21
N GLN A 326 -34.28 31.44 -13.64
CA GLN A 326 -32.86 31.80 -13.54
C GLN A 326 -32.62 32.66 -12.30
N PHE A 327 -31.60 32.30 -11.55
CA PHE A 327 -31.18 32.96 -10.32
C PHE A 327 -29.76 33.51 -10.48
N ASN A 328 -29.64 34.84 -10.51
CA ASN A 328 -28.38 35.51 -10.85
C ASN A 328 -27.51 35.76 -9.63
N SER A 329 -26.75 34.75 -9.20
CA SER A 329 -25.75 34.91 -8.16
C SER A 329 -24.52 34.06 -8.43
N LYS A 330 -23.40 34.70 -8.76
CA LYS A 330 -22.08 34.05 -8.90
C LYS A 330 -21.67 33.34 -7.60
N HIS A 331 -21.94 33.95 -6.45
CA HIS A 331 -21.50 33.44 -5.16
C HIS A 331 -22.24 32.18 -4.74
N LEU A 332 -23.57 32.16 -4.91
CA LEU A 332 -24.37 30.95 -4.70
C LEU A 332 -24.06 29.91 -5.77
N ALA A 333 -23.86 30.32 -7.02
CA ALA A 333 -23.47 29.43 -8.09
C ALA A 333 -22.17 28.67 -7.77
N ASN A 334 -21.17 29.35 -7.19
CA ASN A 334 -19.93 28.71 -6.74
C ASN A 334 -20.16 27.64 -5.66
N PHE A 335 -21.01 27.92 -4.66
CA PHE A 335 -21.40 26.91 -3.67
C PHE A 335 -22.13 25.72 -4.33
N TYR A 336 -23.17 25.97 -5.12
CA TYR A 336 -23.96 24.91 -5.76
C TYR A 336 -23.17 24.12 -6.82
N ARG A 337 -22.10 24.68 -7.39
CA ARG A 337 -21.15 23.94 -8.23
C ARG A 337 -20.46 22.82 -7.45
N THR A 338 -20.25 22.97 -6.14
CA THR A 338 -19.73 21.87 -5.30
C THR A 338 -20.70 20.69 -5.18
N MET A 339 -21.99 20.93 -5.46
CA MET A 339 -23.04 19.91 -5.57
C MET A 339 -23.18 19.36 -7.00
N GLY A 340 -22.32 19.76 -7.94
CA GLY A 340 -22.29 19.43 -9.37
C GLY A 340 -23.04 20.43 -10.24
N ALA A 341 -22.45 20.84 -11.36
CA ALA A 341 -23.01 21.84 -12.29
C ALA A 341 -24.01 21.24 -13.31
N THR A 342 -23.81 19.98 -13.68
CA THR A 342 -24.64 19.25 -14.66
C THR A 342 -25.30 18.04 -14.01
N ALA A 343 -26.20 17.35 -14.70
CA ALA A 343 -26.89 16.19 -14.12
C ALA A 343 -25.96 15.00 -13.77
N HIS A 344 -24.77 14.90 -14.40
CA HIS A 344 -23.88 13.73 -14.25
C HIS A 344 -22.89 13.84 -13.09
N ASP A 345 -22.46 15.06 -12.74
CA ASP A 345 -21.49 15.38 -11.69
C ASP A 345 -22.14 15.70 -10.34
N LYS A 346 -23.48 15.69 -10.27
CA LYS A 346 -24.20 15.99 -9.03
C LYS A 346 -23.80 15.07 -7.87
N CYS A 347 -23.60 15.64 -6.68
CA CYS A 347 -23.30 14.89 -5.47
C CYS A 347 -23.75 15.65 -4.22
N ILE A 348 -23.81 14.96 -3.08
CA ILE A 348 -24.12 15.60 -1.80
C ILE A 348 -22.81 15.98 -1.11
N PRO A 349 -22.58 17.26 -0.81
CA PRO A 349 -21.33 17.71 -0.20
C PRO A 349 -21.23 17.28 1.26
N SER A 350 -19.99 17.15 1.75
CA SER A 350 -19.67 16.63 3.09
C SER A 350 -20.43 17.35 4.23
N ILE A 351 -20.72 18.65 4.07
CA ILE A 351 -21.48 19.43 5.07
C ILE A 351 -22.88 18.84 5.37
N PHE A 352 -23.52 18.15 4.42
CA PHE A 352 -24.84 17.53 4.64
C PHE A 352 -24.76 16.28 5.52
N TYR A 353 -23.61 15.61 5.58
CA TYR A 353 -23.38 14.51 6.53
C TYR A 353 -23.31 15.01 7.99
N ASN A 354 -23.11 16.31 8.18
CA ASN A 354 -23.12 16.98 9.49
C ASN A 354 -24.49 17.55 9.89
N LEU A 355 -25.53 17.32 9.09
CA LEU A 355 -26.89 17.72 9.44
C LEU A 355 -27.56 16.65 10.30
N THR A 356 -28.47 17.07 11.18
CA THR A 356 -29.33 16.13 11.92
C THR A 356 -30.39 15.52 11.00
N GLU A 357 -31.00 14.41 11.43
CA GLU A 357 -32.11 13.78 10.73
C GLU A 357 -33.25 14.77 10.50
N LYS A 358 -33.55 15.64 11.46
CA LYS A 358 -34.58 16.68 11.33
C LYS A 358 -34.30 17.63 10.17
N GLN A 359 -33.05 18.10 10.04
CA GLN A 359 -32.63 18.97 8.93
C GLN A 359 -32.57 18.23 7.59
N LEU A 360 -32.27 16.94 7.59
CA LEU A 360 -32.22 16.16 6.35
C LEU A 360 -33.61 15.91 5.73
N ILE A 361 -34.68 15.96 6.52
CA ILE A 361 -36.06 15.72 6.04
C ILE A 361 -36.45 16.66 4.88
N PRO A 362 -36.44 18.00 5.01
CA PRO A 362 -36.83 18.91 3.92
C PRO A 362 -35.95 18.76 2.67
N PHE A 363 -34.66 18.47 2.85
CA PHE A 363 -33.72 18.24 1.75
C PHE A 363 -34.00 16.93 1.00
N ILE A 364 -34.17 15.81 1.70
CA ILE A 364 -34.48 14.53 1.04
C ILE A 364 -35.88 14.56 0.44
N ARG A 365 -36.86 15.16 1.13
CA ARG A 365 -38.23 15.31 0.62
C ARG A 365 -38.24 16.04 -0.72
N SER A 366 -37.56 17.18 -0.83
CA SER A 366 -37.53 17.99 -2.04
C SER A 366 -36.81 17.29 -3.21
N LEU A 367 -35.75 16.52 -2.95
CA LEU A 367 -35.14 15.61 -3.95
C LEU A 367 -36.19 14.64 -4.55
N PHE A 368 -36.96 13.97 -3.69
CA PHE A 368 -38.00 13.04 -4.13
C PHE A 368 -39.22 13.76 -4.74
N ASP A 369 -39.51 14.99 -4.34
CA ASP A 369 -40.57 15.78 -4.97
C ASP A 369 -40.22 16.20 -6.40
N GLY A 370 -38.95 16.48 -6.70
CA GLY A 370 -38.47 16.69 -8.07
C GLY A 370 -38.46 15.39 -8.87
N ASP A 371 -37.41 14.58 -8.67
CA ASP A 371 -37.11 13.41 -9.52
C ASP A 371 -37.74 12.08 -9.04
N GLY A 372 -38.41 12.08 -7.88
CA GLY A 372 -39.00 10.88 -7.30
C GLY A 372 -40.45 10.63 -7.72
N TRP A 373 -40.89 9.37 -7.69
CA TRP A 373 -42.28 8.98 -7.93
C TRP A 373 -42.67 7.71 -7.17
N VAL A 374 -43.96 7.40 -7.19
CA VAL A 374 -44.51 6.18 -6.59
C VAL A 374 -44.93 5.21 -7.68
N GLU A 375 -44.36 4.01 -7.65
CA GLU A 375 -44.74 2.85 -8.47
C GLU A 375 -45.77 1.97 -7.74
N LYS A 376 -46.19 0.85 -8.37
CA LYS A 376 -47.19 -0.06 -7.81
C LYS A 376 -46.86 -0.60 -6.41
N SER A 377 -45.57 -0.71 -6.05
CA SER A 377 -45.12 -1.26 -4.77
C SER A 377 -43.81 -0.65 -4.25
N ALA A 378 -43.44 0.54 -4.71
CA ALA A 378 -42.17 1.17 -4.37
C ALA A 378 -42.21 2.69 -4.53
N VAL A 379 -41.30 3.37 -3.82
CA VAL A 379 -40.92 4.76 -4.07
C VAL A 379 -39.60 4.75 -4.83
N CYS A 380 -39.55 5.46 -5.95
CA CYS A 380 -38.40 5.48 -6.85
C CYS A 380 -37.85 6.89 -6.99
N TYR A 381 -36.55 6.98 -7.26
CA TYR A 381 -35.82 8.21 -7.57
C TYR A 381 -34.83 7.90 -8.69
N LEU A 382 -34.71 8.76 -9.70
CA LEU A 382 -33.87 8.52 -10.87
C LEU A 382 -32.89 9.69 -11.05
N SER A 383 -31.61 9.40 -11.23
CA SER A 383 -30.61 10.42 -11.56
C SER A 383 -29.57 9.92 -12.55
N ALA A 384 -28.97 10.86 -13.29
CA ALA A 384 -27.84 10.58 -14.17
C ALA A 384 -26.52 10.43 -13.40
N SER A 385 -26.44 11.00 -12.18
CA SER A 385 -25.27 10.87 -11.31
C SER A 385 -25.33 9.60 -10.46
N LYS A 386 -24.29 8.77 -10.59
CA LYS A 386 -24.09 7.58 -9.74
C LYS A 386 -23.82 7.98 -8.28
N GLN A 387 -23.03 9.03 -8.08
CA GLN A 387 -22.60 9.47 -6.75
C GLN A 387 -23.78 10.00 -5.93
N LEU A 388 -24.61 10.86 -6.52
CA LEU A 388 -25.81 11.39 -5.85
C LEU A 388 -26.72 10.27 -5.34
N VAL A 389 -26.90 9.22 -6.14
CA VAL A 389 -27.73 8.08 -5.76
C VAL A 389 -27.15 7.29 -4.58
N PHE A 390 -25.81 7.12 -4.49
CA PHE A 390 -25.18 6.54 -3.30
C PHE A 390 -25.29 7.43 -2.08
N ASP A 391 -25.17 8.73 -2.26
CA ASP A 391 -25.24 9.67 -1.15
C ASP A 391 -26.66 9.67 -0.55
N ILE A 392 -27.70 9.69 -1.40
CA ILE A 392 -29.09 9.54 -0.97
C ILE A 392 -29.29 8.20 -0.25
N LYS A 393 -28.74 7.10 -0.79
CA LYS A 393 -28.79 5.79 -0.12
C LYS A 393 -28.17 5.84 1.28
N ASN A 394 -27.00 6.46 1.43
CA ASN A 394 -26.32 6.60 2.72
C ASN A 394 -27.12 7.47 3.71
N LEU A 395 -27.71 8.57 3.25
CA LEU A 395 -28.56 9.40 4.10
C LEU A 395 -29.85 8.68 4.53
N LEU A 396 -30.47 7.89 3.65
CA LEU A 396 -31.64 7.07 3.98
C LEU A 396 -31.34 6.03 5.07
N LEU A 397 -30.12 5.49 5.14
CA LEU A 397 -29.72 4.56 6.21
C LEU A 397 -29.80 5.19 7.60
N ARG A 398 -29.60 6.51 7.74
CA ARG A 398 -29.78 7.23 9.02
C ARG A 398 -31.24 7.22 9.51
N PHE A 399 -32.18 7.10 8.59
CA PHE A 399 -33.60 6.90 8.91
C PHE A 399 -33.97 5.42 9.05
N ASN A 400 -32.98 4.52 9.06
CA ASN A 400 -33.15 3.08 8.99
C ASN A 400 -34.00 2.65 7.77
N ILE A 401 -33.91 3.38 6.66
CA ILE A 401 -34.58 3.07 5.40
C ILE A 401 -33.56 2.46 4.45
N THR A 402 -33.76 1.19 4.10
CA THR A 402 -32.92 0.53 3.11
C THR A 402 -33.50 0.69 1.70
N SER A 403 -32.61 0.81 0.72
CA SER A 403 -32.97 1.01 -0.68
C SER A 403 -32.09 0.16 -1.60
N ARG A 404 -32.52 0.01 -2.85
CA ARG A 404 -31.79 -0.70 -3.91
C ARG A 404 -31.52 0.24 -5.06
N ILE A 405 -30.40 0.06 -5.74
CA ILE A 405 -30.04 0.85 -6.91
C ILE A 405 -30.08 -0.06 -8.14
N SER A 406 -30.67 0.42 -9.23
CA SER A 406 -30.76 -0.28 -10.51
C SER A 406 -30.35 0.66 -11.65
N LYS A 407 -29.84 0.12 -12.76
CA LYS A 407 -29.53 0.92 -13.96
C LYS A 407 -30.74 0.94 -14.90
N LYS A 408 -31.10 2.11 -15.42
CA LYS A 408 -32.15 2.31 -16.42
C LYS A 408 -31.55 2.93 -17.67
N LYS A 409 -31.84 2.37 -18.84
CA LYS A 409 -31.52 2.99 -20.14
C LYS A 409 -32.71 3.83 -20.57
N LYS A 410 -32.50 5.11 -20.86
CA LYS A 410 -33.53 5.99 -21.45
C LYS A 410 -33.03 6.50 -22.81
N LYS A 411 -33.93 6.52 -23.79
CA LYS A 411 -33.68 7.16 -25.08
C LYS A 411 -33.72 8.67 -24.85
N TYR A 412 -32.63 9.36 -25.16
CA TYR A 412 -32.54 10.83 -25.07
C TYR A 412 -32.08 11.36 -26.42
N LYS A 413 -32.99 12.03 -27.13
CA LYS A 413 -32.83 12.36 -28.56
C LYS A 413 -32.48 11.10 -29.37
N SER A 414 -31.34 11.11 -30.06
CA SER A 414 -30.80 10.02 -30.89
C SER A 414 -29.86 9.06 -30.15
N SER A 415 -29.59 9.25 -28.85
CA SER A 415 -28.64 8.40 -28.07
C SER A 415 -29.31 7.72 -26.87
N ILE A 416 -28.81 6.53 -26.51
CA ILE A 416 -29.25 5.80 -25.32
C ILE A 416 -28.36 6.23 -24.14
N LYS A 417 -28.94 6.89 -23.14
CA LYS A 417 -28.24 7.31 -21.92
C LYS A 417 -28.58 6.41 -20.74
N ALA A 418 -27.59 6.18 -19.88
CA ALA A 418 -27.74 5.41 -18.66
C ALA A 418 -28.06 6.31 -17.47
N TYR A 419 -29.06 5.90 -16.70
CA TYR A 419 -29.48 6.51 -15.44
C TYR A 419 -29.44 5.48 -14.31
N TYR A 420 -29.38 5.96 -13.07
CA TYR A 420 -29.39 5.16 -11.86
C TYR A 420 -30.69 5.42 -11.09
N GLN A 421 -31.46 4.37 -10.85
CA GLN A 421 -32.72 4.41 -10.13
C GLN A 421 -32.54 3.84 -8.73
N LEU A 422 -32.75 4.67 -7.71
CA LEU A 422 -32.93 4.24 -6.33
C LEU A 422 -34.38 3.82 -6.12
N THR A 423 -34.59 2.69 -5.46
CA THR A 423 -35.91 2.11 -5.18
C THR A 423 -36.02 1.75 -3.71
N ILE A 424 -36.93 2.42 -3.01
CA ILE A 424 -37.36 2.10 -1.66
C ILE A 424 -38.57 1.18 -1.79
N SER A 425 -38.46 -0.02 -1.26
CA SER A 425 -39.51 -1.02 -1.36
C SER A 425 -39.66 -1.77 -0.03
N GLY A 426 -40.85 -2.33 0.18
CA GLY A 426 -41.19 -3.07 1.38
C GLY A 426 -41.95 -2.23 2.39
N GLN A 427 -42.99 -2.83 2.95
CA GLN A 427 -43.96 -2.10 3.79
C GLN A 427 -43.29 -1.38 4.96
N LYS A 428 -42.28 -1.98 5.60
CA LYS A 428 -41.51 -1.34 6.68
C LYS A 428 -40.76 -0.09 6.19
N ASN A 429 -40.06 -0.18 5.06
CA ASN A 429 -39.29 0.95 4.50
C ASN A 429 -40.20 2.04 3.94
N LEU A 430 -41.29 1.67 3.27
CA LEU A 430 -42.28 2.61 2.76
C LEU A 430 -43.02 3.33 3.90
N THR A 431 -43.34 2.63 4.98
CA THR A 431 -43.93 3.22 6.19
C THR A 431 -42.95 4.19 6.85
N LYS A 432 -41.68 3.79 7.00
CA LYS A 432 -40.63 4.68 7.51
C LYS A 432 -40.45 5.90 6.61
N PHE A 433 -40.46 5.73 5.29
CA PHE A 433 -40.37 6.84 4.35
C PHE A 433 -41.57 7.78 4.49
N LEU A 434 -42.80 7.27 4.51
CA LEU A 434 -44.01 8.07 4.70
C LEU A 434 -44.02 8.81 6.04
N LYS A 435 -43.61 8.16 7.12
CA LYS A 435 -43.60 8.76 8.47
C LYS A 435 -42.49 9.80 8.65
N SER A 436 -41.29 9.51 8.19
CA SER A 436 -40.11 10.35 8.45
C SER A 436 -39.90 11.42 7.39
N ILE A 437 -40.10 11.11 6.11
CA ILE A 437 -39.74 11.99 4.99
C ILE A 437 -40.99 12.47 4.24
N SER A 438 -41.80 11.55 3.70
CA SER A 438 -42.98 11.80 2.85
C SER A 438 -42.67 12.62 1.60
N PHE A 439 -43.68 12.77 0.72
CA PHE A 439 -43.71 13.79 -0.33
C PHE A 439 -44.41 15.06 0.20
N SER A 440 -44.04 16.22 -0.33
CA SER A 440 -44.86 17.44 -0.17
C SER A 440 -45.93 17.55 -1.24
N ILE A 441 -45.77 16.86 -2.37
CA ILE A 441 -46.74 16.82 -3.45
C ILE A 441 -47.88 15.86 -3.10
N GLN A 442 -49.11 16.38 -3.05
CA GLN A 442 -50.29 15.66 -2.55
C GLN A 442 -50.58 14.36 -3.31
N TYR A 443 -50.64 14.38 -4.64
CA TYR A 443 -50.94 13.17 -5.42
C TYR A 443 -49.87 12.07 -5.24
N LYS A 444 -48.59 12.42 -5.05
CA LYS A 444 -47.52 11.44 -4.77
C LYS A 444 -47.72 10.82 -3.38
N LYS A 445 -48.11 11.64 -2.40
CA LYS A 445 -48.39 11.20 -1.02
C LYS A 445 -49.60 10.26 -0.96
N GLU A 446 -50.70 10.62 -1.60
CA GLU A 446 -51.91 9.77 -1.69
C GLU A 446 -51.59 8.44 -2.38
N LYS A 447 -50.82 8.48 -3.47
CA LYS A 447 -50.38 7.27 -4.16
C LYS A 447 -49.52 6.38 -3.27
N LEU A 448 -48.60 6.95 -2.46
CA LEU A 448 -47.82 6.19 -1.48
C LEU A 448 -48.72 5.56 -0.40
N GLN A 449 -49.69 6.31 0.12
CA GLN A 449 -50.66 5.77 1.09
C GLN A 449 -51.47 4.61 0.50
N SER A 450 -51.90 4.73 -0.76
CA SER A 450 -52.70 3.69 -1.42
C SER A 450 -51.98 2.33 -1.54
N ILE A 451 -50.65 2.32 -1.64
CA ILE A 451 -49.86 1.08 -1.78
C ILE A 451 -49.43 0.47 -0.43
N LEU A 452 -49.57 1.21 0.69
CA LEU A 452 -49.30 0.69 2.03
C LEU A 452 -50.39 -0.27 2.55
N SER A 453 -51.59 -0.23 1.96
CA SER A 453 -52.70 -1.14 2.28
C SER A 453 -52.51 -2.57 1.73
N LYS A 454 -51.55 -2.78 0.81
CA LYS A 454 -51.38 -4.05 0.09
C LYS A 454 -50.30 -4.93 0.75
N LYS A 455 -50.64 -6.19 1.06
CA LYS A 455 -49.65 -7.20 1.52
C LYS A 455 -48.67 -7.52 0.39
N THR A 456 -47.47 -6.95 0.43
CA THR A 456 -46.40 -7.22 -0.54
C THR A 456 -45.19 -7.83 0.17
N ASN A 457 -44.82 -9.06 -0.20
CA ASN A 457 -43.54 -9.66 0.21
C ASN A 457 -42.41 -9.02 -0.59
N THR A 458 -41.54 -8.26 0.09
CA THR A 458 -40.41 -7.63 -0.56
C THR A 458 -39.12 -8.30 -0.14
N ASN A 459 -38.37 -8.79 -1.13
CA ASN A 459 -37.01 -9.33 -0.99
C ASN A 459 -36.02 -8.19 -0.68
N VAL A 460 -36.14 -7.59 0.49
CA VAL A 460 -35.35 -6.46 0.98
C VAL A 460 -34.88 -6.81 2.39
N ASP A 461 -33.64 -6.46 2.74
CA ASP A 461 -33.00 -6.78 4.03
C ASP A 461 -32.92 -8.27 4.33
N LEU A 462 -32.28 -9.00 3.41
CA LEU A 462 -32.11 -10.45 3.50
C LEU A 462 -30.78 -10.79 4.19
N ILE A 463 -30.75 -11.90 4.92
CA ILE A 463 -29.51 -12.55 5.38
C ILE A 463 -29.27 -13.76 4.48
N PRO A 464 -28.37 -13.65 3.49
CA PRO A 464 -28.12 -14.71 2.53
C PRO A 464 -27.33 -15.87 3.15
N ASN A 465 -27.21 -16.98 2.42
CA ASN A 465 -26.38 -18.13 2.76
C ASN A 465 -26.70 -18.81 4.11
N CYS A 466 -27.88 -18.65 4.70
CA CYS A 466 -28.21 -19.19 6.02
C CYS A 466 -28.96 -20.54 6.03
N GLN A 467 -29.14 -21.18 4.88
CA GLN A 467 -29.95 -22.40 4.73
C GLN A 467 -29.50 -23.57 5.62
N LYS A 468 -28.18 -23.81 5.75
CA LYS A 468 -27.64 -24.92 6.56
C LYS A 468 -27.82 -24.64 8.06
N TYR A 469 -27.51 -23.42 8.51
CA TYR A 469 -27.77 -22.99 9.88
C TYR A 469 -29.23 -23.20 10.30
N ILE A 470 -30.18 -22.70 9.49
CA ILE A 470 -31.63 -22.80 9.80
C ILE A 470 -32.06 -24.27 9.91
N ARG A 471 -31.64 -25.11 8.96
CA ARG A 471 -31.94 -26.54 8.93
C ARG A 471 -31.38 -27.27 10.16
N ASN A 472 -30.14 -26.96 10.53
CA ASN A 472 -29.47 -27.59 11.66
C ASN A 472 -30.09 -27.18 12.99
N LEU A 473 -30.42 -25.88 13.16
CA LEU A 473 -31.12 -25.40 14.34
C LEU A 473 -32.47 -26.10 14.53
N ARG A 474 -33.28 -26.19 13.47
CA ARG A 474 -34.56 -26.90 13.53
C ARG A 474 -34.40 -28.36 13.94
N LYS A 475 -33.45 -29.08 13.32
CA LYS A 475 -33.17 -30.49 13.65
C LYS A 475 -32.72 -30.65 15.10
N ARG A 476 -31.85 -29.76 15.59
CA ARG A 476 -31.37 -29.78 16.98
C ARG A 476 -32.48 -29.52 17.99
N LEU A 477 -33.42 -28.63 17.68
CA LEU A 477 -34.60 -28.40 18.52
C LEU A 477 -35.61 -29.56 18.44
N ASN A 478 -35.37 -30.57 17.61
CA ASN A 478 -36.29 -31.66 17.29
C ASN A 478 -37.66 -31.17 16.80
N TYR A 479 -37.67 -30.08 16.01
CA TYR A 479 -38.91 -29.52 15.48
C TYR A 479 -39.19 -30.04 14.07
N SER A 480 -40.45 -30.38 13.80
CA SER A 480 -40.93 -30.52 12.43
C SER A 480 -40.90 -29.16 11.71
N GLN A 481 -40.88 -29.15 10.38
CA GLN A 481 -40.97 -27.88 9.63
C GLN A 481 -42.26 -27.11 9.97
N ILE A 482 -43.35 -27.81 10.32
CA ILE A 482 -44.61 -27.21 10.72
C ILE A 482 -44.46 -26.50 12.07
N LYS A 483 -43.93 -27.21 13.08
CA LYS A 483 -43.71 -26.62 14.42
C LYS A 483 -42.74 -25.44 14.36
N PHE A 484 -41.64 -25.57 13.63
CA PHE A 484 -40.68 -24.48 13.46
C PHE A 484 -41.28 -23.26 12.75
N ALA A 485 -42.16 -23.49 11.76
CA ALA A 485 -42.87 -22.41 11.08
C ALA A 485 -43.89 -21.70 11.99
N GLN A 486 -44.58 -22.44 12.88
CA GLN A 486 -45.50 -21.87 13.89
C GLN A 486 -44.76 -20.95 14.86
N GLU A 487 -43.62 -21.39 15.41
CA GLU A 487 -42.79 -20.61 16.35
C GLU A 487 -42.25 -19.31 15.74
N ILE A 488 -41.89 -19.33 14.45
CA ILE A 488 -41.39 -18.14 13.73
C ILE A 488 -42.55 -17.24 13.25
N GLY A 489 -43.76 -17.80 13.10
CA GLY A 489 -44.93 -17.15 12.54
C GLY A 489 -44.86 -17.01 11.02
N CYS A 490 -44.58 -18.11 10.31
CA CYS A 490 -44.56 -18.16 8.83
C CYS A 490 -45.13 -19.48 8.29
N SER A 491 -45.27 -19.61 6.96
CA SER A 491 -45.76 -20.85 6.35
C SER A 491 -44.70 -21.96 6.35
N ARG A 492 -45.11 -23.23 6.49
CA ARG A 492 -44.22 -24.41 6.34
C ARG A 492 -43.44 -24.41 5.03
N SER A 493 -44.08 -24.06 3.92
CA SER A 493 -43.42 -24.00 2.59
C SER A 493 -42.29 -22.95 2.55
N TYR A 494 -42.45 -21.83 3.26
CA TYR A 494 -41.40 -20.82 3.37
C TYR A 494 -40.17 -21.35 4.11
N ILE A 495 -40.35 -22.08 5.21
CA ILE A 495 -39.23 -22.78 5.88
C ILE A 495 -38.55 -23.75 4.93
N GLY A 496 -39.32 -24.54 4.16
CA GLY A 496 -38.77 -25.41 3.12
C GLY A 496 -37.92 -24.65 2.09
N TYR A 497 -38.38 -23.49 1.62
CA TYR A 497 -37.61 -22.63 0.70
C TYR A 497 -36.33 -22.08 1.34
N LEU A 498 -36.36 -21.70 2.62
CA LEU A 498 -35.19 -21.24 3.35
C LEU A 498 -34.16 -22.37 3.50
N GLU A 499 -34.60 -23.55 3.95
CA GLU A 499 -33.72 -24.71 4.15
C GLU A 499 -33.12 -25.21 2.84
N ASN A 500 -33.82 -25.07 1.71
CA ASN A 500 -33.32 -25.47 0.39
C ASN A 500 -32.51 -24.36 -0.31
N GLY A 501 -32.30 -23.22 0.33
CA GLY A 501 -31.55 -22.09 -0.25
C GLY A 501 -32.26 -21.40 -1.42
N LEU A 502 -33.54 -21.69 -1.65
CA LEU A 502 -34.36 -21.06 -2.69
C LEU A 502 -34.78 -19.64 -2.30
N ARG A 503 -34.79 -19.34 -0.99
CA ARG A 503 -35.02 -18.00 -0.45
C ARG A 503 -34.08 -17.73 0.72
N SER A 504 -33.82 -16.45 0.98
CA SER A 504 -33.12 -16.00 2.17
C SER A 504 -34.11 -15.40 3.19
N PRO A 505 -33.88 -15.57 4.50
CA PRO A 505 -34.72 -14.96 5.52
C PRO A 505 -34.54 -13.43 5.50
N SER A 506 -35.63 -12.70 5.78
CA SER A 506 -35.50 -11.28 6.15
C SER A 506 -34.77 -11.13 7.48
N LYS A 507 -34.13 -10.00 7.75
CA LYS A 507 -33.53 -9.69 9.06
C LYS A 507 -34.50 -9.95 10.23
N SER A 508 -35.77 -9.56 10.08
CA SER A 508 -36.79 -9.82 11.12
C SER A 508 -37.11 -11.30 11.30
N THR A 509 -37.18 -12.07 10.21
CA THR A 509 -37.38 -13.52 10.29
C THR A 509 -36.16 -14.19 10.90
N PHE A 510 -34.96 -13.79 10.48
CA PHE A 510 -33.71 -14.33 10.98
C PHE A 510 -33.52 -14.04 12.48
N LYS A 511 -33.88 -12.84 12.95
CA LYS A 511 -33.89 -12.51 14.38
C LYS A 511 -34.79 -13.45 15.19
N LYS A 512 -35.99 -13.77 14.70
CA LYS A 512 -36.89 -14.75 15.34
C LYS A 512 -36.29 -16.15 15.35
N ILE A 513 -35.65 -16.55 14.25
CA ILE A 513 -34.93 -17.83 14.16
C ILE A 513 -33.82 -17.92 15.21
N ILE A 514 -32.95 -16.90 15.30
CA ILE A 514 -31.84 -16.85 16.27
C ILE A 514 -32.35 -16.84 17.72
N HIS A 515 -33.54 -16.28 18.00
CA HIS A 515 -34.10 -16.29 19.36
C HIS A 515 -34.41 -17.70 19.88
N LEU A 516 -34.64 -18.66 18.99
CA LEU A 516 -34.82 -20.07 19.33
C LEU A 516 -33.48 -20.77 19.65
N ASP A 517 -32.34 -20.15 19.35
CA ASP A 517 -31.00 -20.64 19.69
C ASP A 517 -30.58 -20.14 21.10
N LYS A 518 -30.10 -21.06 21.95
CA LYS A 518 -29.72 -20.79 23.36
C LYS A 518 -28.20 -20.70 23.60
N ARG A 519 -27.38 -20.74 22.54
CA ARG A 519 -25.90 -20.79 22.63
C ARG A 519 -25.25 -19.41 22.67
N ILE A 520 -23.98 -19.33 23.08
CA ILE A 520 -23.16 -18.11 23.13
C ILE A 520 -23.01 -17.46 21.72
N GLU A 521 -22.91 -18.26 20.65
CA GLU A 521 -22.90 -17.80 19.24
C GLU A 521 -24.14 -16.95 18.86
N LYS A 522 -25.19 -16.91 19.71
CA LYS A 522 -26.39 -16.10 19.50
C LYS A 522 -26.07 -14.60 19.41
N GLU A 523 -25.10 -14.11 20.18
CA GLU A 523 -24.70 -12.70 20.14
C GLU A 523 -24.01 -12.36 18.82
N GLU A 524 -23.06 -13.20 18.38
CA GLU A 524 -22.41 -13.11 17.08
C GLU A 524 -23.44 -13.09 15.93
N LEU A 525 -24.41 -14.00 15.95
CA LEU A 525 -25.47 -14.08 14.95
C LEU A 525 -26.44 -12.90 14.98
N ASN A 526 -26.73 -12.35 16.17
CA ASN A 526 -27.51 -11.12 16.30
C ASN A 526 -26.77 -9.93 15.70
N ASN A 527 -25.45 -9.86 15.89
CA ASN A 527 -24.62 -8.78 15.36
C ASN A 527 -24.54 -8.81 13.82
N LEU A 528 -24.72 -9.96 13.17
CA LEU A 528 -24.87 -10.03 11.70
C LEU A 528 -26.02 -9.18 11.14
N LEU A 529 -27.04 -8.87 11.95
CA LEU A 529 -28.16 -8.01 11.54
C LEU A 529 -27.72 -6.55 11.30
N GLN A 530 -26.54 -6.16 11.80
CA GLN A 530 -25.93 -4.84 11.58
C GLN A 530 -25.32 -4.68 10.18
N PHE A 531 -25.14 -5.77 9.44
CA PHE A 531 -24.62 -5.74 8.07
C PHE A 531 -25.73 -5.80 7.03
N ASN A 532 -25.52 -5.14 5.90
CA ASN A 532 -26.27 -5.34 4.67
C ASN A 532 -25.41 -6.19 3.73
N PHE A 533 -25.82 -7.42 3.53
CA PHE A 533 -25.12 -8.32 2.62
C PHE A 533 -25.48 -8.02 1.19
N ARG A 534 -24.47 -7.72 0.38
CA ARG A 534 -24.65 -7.35 -1.03
C ARG A 534 -23.89 -8.30 -1.93
N LYS A 535 -24.58 -8.74 -2.97
CA LYS A 535 -24.06 -9.76 -3.88
C LYS A 535 -23.08 -9.11 -4.85
N ILE A 536 -21.91 -9.69 -5.06
CA ILE A 536 -21.00 -9.24 -6.11
C ILE A 536 -21.62 -9.54 -7.47
N VAL A 537 -21.66 -8.54 -8.36
CA VAL A 537 -22.16 -8.69 -9.74
C VAL A 537 -21.07 -8.48 -10.78
N LYS A 538 -20.01 -7.77 -10.44
CA LYS A 538 -18.89 -7.54 -11.35
C LYS A 538 -17.60 -7.37 -10.57
N ILE A 539 -16.51 -7.93 -11.08
CA ILE A 539 -15.14 -7.67 -10.61
C ILE A 539 -14.34 -7.30 -11.86
N GLN A 540 -13.69 -6.15 -11.85
CA GLN A 540 -12.95 -5.65 -13.01
C GLN A 540 -11.57 -5.13 -12.59
N LYS A 541 -10.54 -5.48 -13.36
CA LYS A 541 -9.24 -4.82 -13.29
C LYS A 541 -9.37 -3.37 -13.76
N ILE A 542 -8.78 -2.44 -13.02
CA ILE A 542 -8.62 -1.05 -13.47
C ILE A 542 -7.19 -0.57 -13.15
N LYS A 543 -6.78 0.55 -13.74
CA LYS A 543 -5.56 1.25 -13.31
C LYS A 543 -5.84 2.03 -12.02
N SER A 544 -4.83 2.12 -11.15
CA SER A 544 -4.85 3.07 -10.03
C SER A 544 -5.04 4.48 -10.56
N SER A 545 -5.82 5.27 -9.82
CA SER A 545 -6.21 6.61 -10.22
C SER A 545 -5.02 7.58 -10.30
N ASN A 546 -3.94 7.32 -9.56
CA ASN A 546 -2.77 8.19 -9.52
C ASN A 546 -1.43 7.42 -9.39
N GLY A 547 -1.43 6.10 -9.63
CA GLY A 547 -0.23 5.25 -9.52
C GLY A 547 0.13 4.85 -8.10
N TYR A 548 -0.64 5.30 -7.10
CA TYR A 548 -0.45 4.94 -5.70
C TYR A 548 -1.70 4.23 -5.14
N VAL A 549 -1.48 3.47 -4.10
CA VAL A 549 -2.48 2.85 -3.26
C VAL A 549 -2.21 3.22 -1.80
N TYR A 550 -3.26 3.21 -1.00
CA TYR A 550 -3.30 3.80 0.31
C TYR A 550 -3.92 2.82 1.29
N ASP A 551 -3.42 2.74 2.51
CA ASP A 551 -4.03 1.93 3.54
C ASP A 551 -4.12 2.68 4.88
N ILE A 552 -4.97 2.19 5.78
CA ILE A 552 -5.10 2.71 7.14
C ILE A 552 -5.17 1.55 8.14
N ALA A 553 -4.49 1.69 9.28
CA ALA A 553 -4.67 0.78 10.41
C ALA A 553 -5.61 1.42 11.44
N VAL A 554 -6.44 0.58 12.06
CA VAL A 554 -7.43 0.99 13.04
C VAL A 554 -6.93 0.59 14.44
N LYS A 555 -7.65 0.92 15.52
CA LYS A 555 -7.36 0.40 16.87
C LYS A 555 -8.30 -0.77 17.26
N ASP A 556 -7.73 -1.88 17.71
CA ASP A 556 -8.32 -3.15 18.17
C ASP A 556 -9.03 -4.10 17.14
N ASN A 557 -9.35 -3.68 15.90
CA ASN A 557 -9.88 -4.50 14.78
C ASN A 557 -9.24 -4.19 13.37
N GLN A 558 -8.49 -5.07 12.65
CA GLN A 558 -7.88 -4.66 11.34
C GLN A 558 -8.79 -4.89 10.15
N ASN A 559 -10.02 -4.50 10.37
CA ASN A 559 -10.90 -4.15 9.29
C ASN A 559 -11.43 -2.73 9.44
N PHE A 560 -11.74 -2.12 8.31
CA PHE A 560 -12.36 -0.82 8.29
C PHE A 560 -13.30 -0.66 7.11
N ASN A 561 -14.20 0.30 7.25
CA ASN A 561 -15.24 0.56 6.28
C ASN A 561 -14.76 1.51 5.16
N ALA A 562 -14.86 1.08 3.90
CA ALA A 562 -14.43 1.87 2.75
C ALA A 562 -15.33 1.71 1.51
N GLY A 563 -15.18 2.65 0.59
CA GLY A 563 -15.81 2.67 -0.72
C GLY A 563 -17.26 3.14 -0.73
N ASN A 564 -17.83 3.27 -1.93
CA ASN A 564 -19.17 3.86 -2.14
C ASN A 564 -20.32 3.02 -1.58
N GLY A 565 -20.03 1.80 -1.11
CA GLY A 565 -20.97 0.86 -0.50
C GLY A 565 -20.88 0.71 1.01
N ASN A 566 -19.89 1.34 1.66
CA ASN A 566 -19.50 1.07 3.04
C ASN A 566 -19.09 -0.40 3.26
N ILE A 567 -18.09 -0.92 2.54
CA ILE A 567 -17.62 -2.33 2.54
C ILE A 567 -16.45 -2.51 3.52
N PHE A 568 -16.33 -3.66 4.21
CA PHE A 568 -15.22 -3.96 5.14
C PHE A 568 -14.06 -4.80 4.50
N VAL A 569 -12.78 -4.49 4.82
CA VAL A 569 -11.52 -5.05 4.23
C VAL A 569 -10.42 -5.43 5.30
N HIS A 570 -9.27 -6.12 5.00
CA HIS A 570 -8.27 -6.73 5.96
C HIS A 570 -6.77 -6.81 5.45
N ASN A 571 -5.74 -7.00 6.33
CA ASN A 571 -4.22 -6.86 6.32
C ASN A 571 -3.37 -8.16 6.73
N THR A 572 -2.01 -8.22 6.72
CA THR A 572 -1.08 -9.44 6.83
C THR A 572 -0.72 -9.91 8.27
N PHE A 573 -0.39 -11.20 8.57
CA PHE A 573 -0.39 -11.67 9.99
C PHE A 573 0.59 -12.79 10.52
N THR A 574 0.84 -13.95 9.87
CA THR A 574 1.41 -15.15 10.56
C THR A 574 2.84 -15.04 11.15
N VAL A 575 3.83 -14.56 10.38
CA VAL A 575 5.25 -14.52 10.85
C VAL A 575 5.41 -13.54 12.01
N ALA A 576 4.70 -12.43 11.94
CA ALA A 576 4.65 -11.41 12.98
C ALA A 576 4.18 -12.00 14.33
N ASN A 577 3.13 -12.83 14.32
CA ASN A 577 2.64 -13.47 15.54
C ASN A 577 3.66 -14.42 16.19
N ILE A 578 4.53 -15.06 15.39
CA ILE A 578 5.58 -15.92 15.94
C ILE A 578 6.64 -15.07 16.63
N ILE A 579 7.11 -14.01 15.97
CA ILE A 579 8.17 -13.11 16.49
C ILE A 579 7.72 -12.47 17.81
N GLU A 580 6.49 -11.98 17.86
CA GLU A 580 5.90 -11.45 19.09
C GLU A 580 5.79 -12.52 20.19
N LYS A 581 5.33 -13.73 19.87
CA LYS A 581 5.14 -14.76 20.89
C LYS A 581 6.46 -15.24 21.52
N ILE A 582 7.58 -15.20 20.78
CA ILE A 582 8.87 -15.71 21.25
C ILE A 582 9.81 -14.64 21.81
N GLN A 583 9.59 -13.37 21.47
CA GLN A 583 10.37 -12.24 22.00
C GLN A 583 11.90 -12.31 21.73
N LYS A 584 12.31 -12.77 20.54
CA LYS A 584 13.73 -12.93 20.16
C LYS A 584 14.12 -12.06 18.97
N PRO A 585 15.32 -11.45 18.96
CA PRO A 585 15.85 -10.80 17.76
C PRO A 585 15.76 -11.78 16.58
N THR A 586 15.31 -11.30 15.43
CA THR A 586 14.96 -12.19 14.31
C THR A 586 15.66 -11.79 13.02
N LEU A 587 16.36 -12.72 12.40
CA LEU A 587 16.90 -12.60 11.04
C LEU A 587 15.94 -13.29 10.05
N VAL A 588 15.26 -12.54 9.20
CA VAL A 588 14.38 -13.07 8.15
C VAL A 588 15.15 -13.13 6.83
N MET A 589 15.48 -14.33 6.38
CA MET A 589 16.22 -14.57 5.13
C MET A 589 15.27 -14.83 3.96
N ALA A 590 15.47 -14.12 2.85
CA ALA A 590 14.72 -14.30 1.61
C ALA A 590 15.69 -14.60 0.43
N PRO A 591 15.28 -15.40 -0.57
CA PRO A 591 16.15 -15.83 -1.66
C PRO A 591 16.50 -14.72 -2.66
N ASN A 592 15.75 -13.60 -2.67
CA ASN A 592 15.96 -12.49 -3.59
C ASN A 592 15.56 -11.13 -2.99
N LYS A 593 16.08 -10.04 -3.57
CA LYS A 593 15.85 -8.65 -3.10
C LYS A 593 14.37 -8.23 -3.14
N THR A 594 13.59 -8.73 -4.10
CA THR A 594 12.17 -8.36 -4.26
C THR A 594 11.33 -8.88 -3.11
N LEU A 595 11.44 -10.16 -2.78
CA LEU A 595 10.75 -10.76 -1.65
C LEU A 595 11.24 -10.18 -0.32
N ALA A 596 12.54 -9.92 -0.20
CA ALA A 596 13.10 -9.26 0.98
C ALA A 596 12.46 -7.87 1.21
N ALA A 597 12.30 -7.05 0.17
CA ALA A 597 11.69 -5.72 0.30
C ALA A 597 10.21 -5.80 0.70
N GLN A 598 9.47 -6.79 0.17
CA GLN A 598 8.07 -7.02 0.55
C GLN A 598 7.94 -7.36 2.04
N LEU A 599 8.74 -8.33 2.51
CA LEU A 599 8.75 -8.74 3.92
C LEU A 599 9.22 -7.61 4.84
N TYR A 600 10.19 -6.80 4.42
CA TYR A 600 10.68 -5.65 5.17
C TYR A 600 9.56 -4.64 5.46
N ASN A 601 8.83 -4.22 4.43
CA ASN A 601 7.74 -3.27 4.59
C ASN A 601 6.60 -3.88 5.44
N GLU A 602 6.20 -5.13 5.16
CA GLU A 602 5.15 -5.81 5.94
C GLU A 602 5.50 -5.92 7.43
N LEU A 603 6.75 -6.24 7.77
CA LEU A 603 7.18 -6.37 9.16
C LEU A 603 7.37 -5.01 9.84
N LYS A 604 7.77 -3.97 9.09
CA LYS A 604 7.91 -2.61 9.61
C LYS A 604 6.56 -2.02 10.01
N GLU A 605 5.52 -2.28 9.22
CA GLU A 605 4.12 -1.94 9.57
C GLU A 605 3.63 -2.69 10.82
N LEU A 606 3.97 -3.97 10.94
CA LEU A 606 3.48 -4.83 12.03
C LEU A 606 4.22 -4.60 13.36
N PHE A 607 5.42 -4.01 13.33
CA PHE A 607 6.24 -3.75 14.52
C PHE A 607 6.75 -2.30 14.56
N PRO A 608 5.87 -1.28 14.60
CA PRO A 608 6.26 0.12 14.47
C PRO A 608 7.09 0.64 15.65
N GLY A 609 6.96 0.02 16.83
CA GLY A 609 7.74 0.35 18.04
C GLY A 609 9.10 -0.37 18.13
N ASN A 610 9.35 -1.34 17.24
CA ASN A 610 10.56 -2.17 17.26
C ASN A 610 11.48 -1.85 16.09
N ALA A 611 12.72 -2.33 16.15
CA ALA A 611 13.74 -2.02 15.15
C ALA A 611 13.68 -2.99 13.97
N VAL A 612 12.93 -2.63 12.92
CA VAL A 612 12.87 -3.40 11.66
C VAL A 612 13.83 -2.82 10.63
N HIS A 613 14.79 -3.63 10.17
CA HIS A 613 15.88 -3.23 9.29
C HIS A 613 15.99 -4.10 8.03
N TYR A 614 16.71 -3.59 7.03
CA TYR A 614 16.87 -4.20 5.71
C TYR A 614 18.36 -4.42 5.41
N PHE A 615 18.74 -5.64 5.01
CA PHE A 615 20.14 -6.01 4.77
C PHE A 615 20.31 -6.84 3.49
N VAL A 616 20.57 -6.15 2.38
CA VAL A 616 20.84 -6.80 1.08
C VAL A 616 22.17 -6.32 0.51
N SER A 617 22.60 -6.87 -0.63
CA SER A 617 23.76 -6.33 -1.34
C SER A 617 23.49 -4.88 -1.74
N TYR A 618 24.39 -3.97 -1.34
CA TYR A 618 24.35 -2.55 -1.67
C TYR A 618 24.77 -2.24 -3.12
N TYR A 619 25.13 -3.26 -3.91
CA TYR A 619 25.46 -3.05 -5.31
C TYR A 619 24.19 -3.00 -6.17
N ASP A 620 24.04 -1.93 -6.94
CA ASP A 620 23.04 -1.83 -8.03
C ASP A 620 23.53 -2.61 -9.26
N TYR A 621 24.82 -2.53 -9.54
CA TYR A 621 25.55 -3.33 -10.51
C TYR A 621 26.83 -3.86 -9.87
N TYR A 622 27.17 -5.12 -10.12
CA TYR A 622 28.38 -5.75 -9.60
C TYR A 622 28.95 -6.74 -10.60
N GLN A 623 30.17 -6.47 -11.04
CA GLN A 623 31.01 -7.37 -11.82
C GLN A 623 32.21 -7.75 -10.95
N PRO A 624 32.33 -9.04 -10.58
CA PRO A 624 33.45 -9.48 -9.77
C PRO A 624 34.74 -9.52 -10.59
N GLU A 625 35.87 -9.35 -9.91
CA GLU A 625 37.18 -9.63 -10.48
C GLU A 625 37.26 -11.09 -10.92
N ALA A 626 37.72 -11.36 -12.14
CA ALA A 626 37.87 -12.73 -12.64
C ALA A 626 38.98 -12.83 -13.68
N TYR A 627 39.54 -14.04 -13.81
CA TYR A 627 40.45 -14.36 -14.90
C TYR A 627 39.94 -15.60 -15.64
N ILE A 628 39.87 -15.51 -16.97
CA ILE A 628 39.43 -16.58 -17.86
C ILE A 628 40.66 -17.09 -18.61
N PRO A 629 41.25 -18.23 -18.19
CA PRO A 629 42.51 -18.71 -18.76
C PRO A 629 42.43 -19.04 -20.24
N THR A 630 41.29 -19.56 -20.70
CA THR A 630 41.09 -19.96 -22.10
C THR A 630 41.19 -18.81 -23.09
N THR A 631 40.85 -17.60 -22.67
CA THR A 631 40.91 -16.38 -23.50
C THR A 631 41.99 -15.41 -23.03
N ALA A 632 42.78 -15.78 -22.01
CA ALA A 632 43.71 -14.91 -21.29
C ALA A 632 43.10 -13.55 -20.88
N MET A 633 41.80 -13.52 -20.61
CA MET A 633 41.07 -12.28 -20.34
C MET A 633 41.01 -12.04 -18.84
N TYR A 634 41.57 -10.91 -18.40
CA TYR A 634 41.36 -10.38 -17.06
C TYR A 634 40.17 -9.43 -17.06
N ILE A 635 39.26 -9.66 -16.13
CA ILE A 635 38.06 -8.87 -15.93
C ILE A 635 38.25 -8.08 -14.64
N GLU A 636 38.35 -6.76 -14.80
CA GLU A 636 38.41 -5.86 -13.67
C GLU A 636 37.11 -5.86 -12.85
N LYS A 637 37.26 -5.66 -11.55
CA LYS A 637 36.13 -5.39 -10.65
C LYS A 637 35.51 -4.04 -11.03
N ASP A 638 34.22 -4.06 -11.33
CA ASP A 638 33.42 -2.87 -11.61
C ASP A 638 32.09 -2.94 -10.86
N PHE A 639 31.64 -1.84 -10.28
CA PHE A 639 30.46 -1.81 -9.44
C PHE A 639 29.88 -0.41 -9.25
N SER A 640 28.59 -0.38 -8.93
CA SER A 640 27.88 0.82 -8.48
C SER A 640 27.26 0.57 -7.12
N VAL A 641 27.57 1.43 -6.14
CA VAL A 641 27.07 1.35 -4.77
C VAL A 641 25.83 2.22 -4.61
N ASN A 642 24.81 1.64 -3.96
CA ASN A 642 23.62 2.33 -3.51
C ASN A 642 23.83 2.81 -2.07
N GLU A 643 24.06 4.12 -1.89
CA GLU A 643 24.36 4.72 -0.59
C GLU A 643 23.24 4.48 0.44
N GLU A 644 21.97 4.43 0.02
CA GLU A 644 20.84 4.21 0.93
C GLU A 644 20.79 2.76 1.43
N ILE A 645 21.08 1.78 0.56
CA ILE A 645 21.17 0.39 1.00
C ILE A 645 22.34 0.20 1.96
N GLU A 646 23.47 0.88 1.73
CA GLU A 646 24.61 0.80 2.65
C GLU A 646 24.30 1.42 4.02
N ARG A 647 23.62 2.57 4.05
CA ARG A 647 23.07 3.14 5.29
C ARG A 647 22.16 2.17 6.03
N LEU A 648 21.22 1.53 5.32
CA LEU A 648 20.30 0.54 5.90
C LEU A 648 21.03 -0.68 6.47
N ARG A 649 22.13 -1.12 5.84
CA ARG A 649 22.97 -2.20 6.35
C ARG A 649 23.71 -1.82 7.62
N LEU A 650 24.29 -0.62 7.67
CA LEU A 650 24.94 -0.10 8.88
C LEU A 650 23.93 0.10 10.01
N ALA A 651 22.72 0.56 9.69
CA ALA A 651 21.59 0.67 10.62
C ALA A 651 21.18 -0.70 11.18
N ALA A 652 21.14 -1.74 10.34
CA ALA A 652 20.85 -3.10 10.79
C ALA A 652 21.91 -3.59 11.80
N THR A 653 23.20 -3.49 11.47
CA THR A 653 24.28 -3.92 12.38
C THR A 653 24.31 -3.11 13.68
N HIS A 654 24.08 -1.80 13.59
CA HIS A 654 23.96 -0.94 14.76
C HIS A 654 22.79 -1.36 15.66
N ALA A 655 21.60 -1.57 15.09
CA ALA A 655 20.41 -1.96 15.84
C ALA A 655 20.60 -3.29 16.54
N VAL A 656 21.13 -4.31 15.84
CA VAL A 656 21.41 -5.63 16.41
C VAL A 656 22.35 -5.55 17.61
N ARG A 657 23.35 -4.65 17.62
CA ARG A 657 24.31 -4.49 18.73
C ARG A 657 23.79 -3.64 19.89
N THR A 658 22.74 -2.86 19.68
CA THR A 658 22.25 -1.88 20.66
C THR A 658 20.88 -2.21 21.23
N ARG A 659 20.10 -3.09 20.58
CA ARG A 659 18.71 -3.41 20.93
C ARG A 659 18.44 -4.93 20.86
N LYS A 660 17.43 -5.38 21.61
CA LYS A 660 16.96 -6.77 21.60
C LYS A 660 15.74 -6.99 20.69
N ASP A 661 14.94 -5.97 20.47
CA ASP A 661 13.73 -6.00 19.64
C ASP A 661 14.03 -5.67 18.17
N VAL A 662 14.92 -6.45 17.58
CA VAL A 662 15.41 -6.20 16.22
C VAL A 662 14.94 -7.29 15.26
N ILE A 663 14.36 -6.89 14.13
CA ILE A 663 14.09 -7.74 12.98
C ILE A 663 14.95 -7.27 11.83
N VAL A 664 15.78 -8.14 11.25
CA VAL A 664 16.53 -7.81 10.03
C VAL A 664 16.04 -8.69 8.90
N VAL A 665 15.52 -8.07 7.84
CA VAL A 665 15.16 -8.79 6.61
C VAL A 665 16.33 -8.74 5.63
N ALA A 666 16.84 -9.91 5.25
CA ALA A 666 18.09 -10.04 4.51
C ALA A 666 18.02 -11.02 3.34
N THR A 667 18.88 -10.83 2.34
CA THR A 667 19.23 -11.90 1.38
C THR A 667 20.43 -12.70 1.87
N VAL A 668 20.98 -13.60 1.04
CA VAL A 668 22.29 -14.24 1.30
C VAL A 668 23.43 -13.27 1.54
N SER A 669 23.23 -11.95 1.37
CA SER A 669 24.21 -10.97 1.83
C SER A 669 24.55 -11.10 3.33
N CYS A 670 23.67 -11.67 4.17
CA CYS A 670 23.93 -11.84 5.59
C CYS A 670 25.01 -12.91 5.92
N ILE A 671 25.40 -13.75 4.96
CA ILE A 671 26.47 -14.75 5.09
C ILE A 671 27.79 -14.33 4.42
N TYR A 672 27.88 -13.09 3.94
CA TYR A 672 29.10 -12.52 3.39
C TYR A 672 29.87 -11.77 4.45
N GLY A 673 31.21 -11.82 4.32
CA GLY A 673 32.15 -11.13 5.19
C GLY A 673 31.82 -9.65 5.35
N ILE A 674 31.70 -9.20 6.58
CA ILE A 674 31.72 -7.81 7.03
C ILE A 674 32.73 -7.71 8.18
N GLY A 675 33.13 -6.50 8.57
CA GLY A 675 34.16 -6.37 9.61
C GLY A 675 33.75 -6.96 10.95
N ASN A 676 34.76 -7.29 11.76
CA ASN A 676 34.59 -7.98 13.03
C ASN A 676 33.66 -7.19 13.98
N PRO A 677 32.55 -7.78 14.47
CA PRO A 677 31.58 -7.09 15.33
C PRO A 677 32.18 -6.60 16.65
N GLU A 678 33.14 -7.31 17.23
CA GLU A 678 33.79 -6.92 18.47
C GLU A 678 34.69 -5.71 18.26
N VAL A 679 35.52 -5.73 17.19
CA VAL A 679 36.34 -4.58 16.81
C VAL A 679 35.45 -3.37 16.50
N TRP A 680 34.42 -3.57 15.69
CA TRP A 680 33.46 -2.52 15.31
C TRP A 680 32.75 -1.92 16.52
N THR A 681 32.41 -2.75 17.52
CA THR A 681 31.80 -2.30 18.78
C THR A 681 32.82 -1.60 19.69
N ASN A 682 34.04 -2.12 19.82
CA ASN A 682 35.05 -1.63 20.77
C ASN A 682 35.67 -0.29 20.34
N VAL A 683 35.82 -0.07 19.04
CA VAL A 683 36.36 1.20 18.51
C VAL A 683 35.36 2.36 18.67
N ALA A 684 34.07 2.06 18.85
CA ALA A 684 33.02 3.05 18.98
C ALA A 684 33.32 4.08 20.09
N LEU A 685 33.17 5.36 19.76
CA LEU A 685 33.44 6.47 20.66
C LEU A 685 32.23 6.71 21.57
N SER A 686 32.42 6.55 22.89
CA SER A 686 31.40 6.90 23.88
C SER A 686 31.68 8.30 24.42
N LEU A 687 30.65 9.14 24.43
CA LEU A 687 30.71 10.51 24.92
C LEU A 687 29.57 10.74 25.91
N GLU A 688 29.87 11.44 27.01
CA GLU A 688 28.91 11.81 28.04
C GLU A 688 29.04 13.30 28.39
N VAL A 689 27.92 13.95 28.73
CA VAL A 689 27.93 15.35 29.19
C VAL A 689 28.72 15.46 30.50
N GLY A 690 29.62 16.44 30.59
CA GLY A 690 30.57 16.62 31.70
C GLY A 690 31.86 15.81 31.59
N GLN A 691 32.04 15.01 30.52
CA GLN A 691 33.29 14.32 30.27
C GLN A 691 34.39 15.31 29.89
N SER A 692 35.56 15.21 30.53
CA SER A 692 36.76 15.94 30.11
C SER A 692 37.48 15.18 28.99
N ILE A 693 37.51 15.76 27.79
CA ILE A 693 38.15 15.21 26.59
C ILE A 693 38.50 16.36 25.63
N ASP A 694 39.73 16.36 25.10
CA ASP A 694 40.17 17.39 24.15
C ASP A 694 39.44 17.26 22.81
N ARG A 695 39.16 18.41 22.19
CA ARG A 695 38.46 18.48 20.90
C ARG A 695 39.19 17.73 19.79
N ARG A 696 40.54 17.80 19.74
CA ARG A 696 41.33 17.12 18.70
C ARG A 696 41.25 15.61 18.90
N GLU A 697 41.24 15.15 20.15
CA GLU A 697 41.07 13.71 20.44
C GLU A 697 39.75 13.16 19.88
N ILE A 698 38.63 13.87 20.06
CA ILE A 698 37.33 13.48 19.49
C ILE A 698 37.43 13.37 17.96
N ILE A 699 37.98 14.39 17.31
CA ILE A 699 38.11 14.45 15.85
C ILE A 699 38.98 13.31 15.32
N ASP A 700 40.15 13.09 15.94
CA ASP A 700 41.10 12.06 15.53
C ASP A 700 40.48 10.66 15.67
N ARG A 701 39.73 10.40 16.76
CA ARG A 701 39.01 9.14 16.94
C ARG A 701 37.89 8.94 15.91
N LEU A 702 37.16 9.99 15.55
CA LEU A 702 36.14 9.94 14.49
C LEU A 702 36.77 9.65 13.12
N ILE A 703 37.89 10.29 12.79
CA ILE A 703 38.62 10.04 11.53
C ILE A 703 39.09 8.58 11.48
N LYS A 704 39.62 8.05 12.58
CA LYS A 704 39.99 6.61 12.70
C LYS A 704 38.80 5.65 12.55
N MET A 705 37.59 6.13 12.83
CA MET A 705 36.33 5.41 12.59
C MET A 705 35.78 5.61 11.16
N ASN A 706 36.61 6.10 10.22
CA ASN A 706 36.29 6.39 8.83
C ASN A 706 35.25 7.49 8.62
N TYR A 707 35.11 8.43 9.56
CA TYR A 707 34.37 9.66 9.30
C TYR A 707 35.24 10.65 8.52
N GLU A 708 34.67 11.24 7.48
CA GLU A 708 35.37 12.23 6.67
C GLU A 708 35.09 13.65 7.19
N ARG A 709 36.13 14.48 7.34
CA ARG A 709 35.96 15.88 7.76
C ARG A 709 35.66 16.77 6.55
N LYS A 710 34.41 17.22 6.43
CA LYS A 710 33.96 18.17 5.39
C LYS A 710 33.09 19.27 6.00
N ASN A 711 33.49 20.52 5.78
CA ASN A 711 32.79 21.67 6.38
C ASN A 711 31.49 22.07 5.66
N VAL A 712 31.32 21.71 4.38
CA VAL A 712 30.23 22.20 3.52
C VAL A 712 29.12 21.16 3.33
N ASP A 713 29.48 19.90 3.10
CA ASP A 713 28.54 18.82 2.77
C ASP A 713 28.31 17.93 4.00
N PHE A 714 27.16 18.07 4.67
CA PHE A 714 26.83 17.30 5.88
C PHE A 714 25.88 16.14 5.55
N ARG A 715 26.46 15.01 5.18
CA ARG A 715 25.78 13.74 4.83
C ARG A 715 26.27 12.59 5.72
N PRO A 716 25.62 11.40 5.73
CA PRO A 716 26.04 10.29 6.59
C PRO A 716 27.52 9.94 6.42
N GLY A 717 28.22 9.71 7.53
CA GLY A 717 29.67 9.47 7.56
C GLY A 717 30.54 10.73 7.57
N ILE A 718 29.95 11.93 7.60
CA ILE A 718 30.70 13.20 7.65
C ILE A 718 30.73 13.79 9.06
N LEU A 719 31.86 14.37 9.44
CA LEU A 719 31.95 15.33 10.54
C LEU A 719 32.35 16.74 10.07
N ARG A 720 31.93 17.75 10.83
CA ARG A 720 32.34 19.15 10.63
C ARG A 720 32.58 19.83 11.97
N VAL A 721 33.42 20.86 11.96
CA VAL A 721 33.86 21.55 13.18
C VAL A 721 33.65 23.05 13.00
N LYS A 722 33.00 23.70 13.97
CA LYS A 722 32.74 25.14 13.99
C LYS A 722 33.01 25.69 15.40
N GLY A 723 34.19 26.28 15.61
CA GLY A 723 34.63 26.67 16.94
C GLY A 723 34.63 25.45 17.87
N ASP A 724 33.94 25.54 19.00
CA ASP A 724 33.88 24.49 20.02
C ASP A 724 32.73 23.48 19.78
N ILE A 725 32.15 23.50 18.58
CA ILE A 725 31.09 22.59 18.17
C ILE A 725 31.63 21.58 17.17
N ILE A 726 31.42 20.29 17.45
CA ILE A 726 31.62 19.18 16.53
C ILE A 726 30.23 18.64 16.14
N ASP A 727 29.88 18.76 14.86
CA ASP A 727 28.71 18.05 14.31
C ASP A 727 29.20 16.79 13.60
N VAL A 728 28.61 15.65 13.95
CA VAL A 728 28.87 14.34 13.33
C VAL A 728 27.56 13.83 12.75
N PHE A 729 27.57 13.29 11.53
CA PHE A 729 26.42 12.57 10.99
C PHE A 729 26.74 11.08 10.98
N PRO A 730 26.27 10.30 11.99
CA PRO A 730 26.49 8.86 12.02
C PRO A 730 25.98 8.17 10.75
N ALA A 731 26.79 7.28 10.18
CA ALA A 731 26.50 6.64 8.89
C ALA A 731 25.27 5.71 8.88
N TYR A 732 24.73 5.41 10.05
CA TYR A 732 23.60 4.49 10.28
C TYR A 732 22.34 5.19 10.81
N LEU A 733 22.41 6.49 11.12
CA LEU A 733 21.26 7.27 11.59
C LEU A 733 20.66 8.10 10.44
N GLU A 734 19.47 8.64 10.69
CA GLU A 734 18.83 9.65 9.83
C GLU A 734 19.06 11.08 10.38
N THR A 735 19.69 11.19 11.54
CA THR A 735 19.93 12.42 12.29
C THR A 735 21.41 12.62 12.58
N GLY A 736 21.80 13.88 12.75
CA GLY A 736 23.16 14.26 13.16
C GLY A 736 23.27 14.38 14.68
N ILE A 737 24.49 14.36 15.19
CA ILE A 737 24.85 14.56 16.59
C ILE A 737 25.73 15.80 16.68
N ARG A 738 25.35 16.75 17.54
CA ARG A 738 26.11 17.94 17.90
C ARG A 738 26.74 17.74 19.27
N ILE A 739 28.05 17.94 19.35
CA ILE A 739 28.83 17.90 20.59
C ILE A 739 29.38 19.31 20.79
N SER A 740 28.95 19.98 21.86
CA SER A 740 29.44 21.32 22.22
C SER A 740 30.42 21.19 23.38
N LEU A 741 31.59 21.82 23.27
CA LEU A 741 32.61 21.83 24.29
C LEU A 741 32.76 23.21 24.95
N PHE A 742 33.15 23.23 26.21
CA PHE A 742 33.65 24.42 26.92
C PHE A 742 35.07 24.12 27.42
N GLY A 743 36.08 24.63 26.69
CA GLY A 743 37.46 24.16 26.89
C GLY A 743 37.59 22.69 26.50
N ASP A 744 38.01 21.86 27.46
CA ASP A 744 38.20 20.41 27.29
C ASP A 744 37.08 19.61 27.96
N GLU A 745 35.90 20.20 28.19
CA GLU A 745 34.75 19.54 28.80
C GLU A 745 33.54 19.55 27.85
N ILE A 746 32.82 18.43 27.74
CA ILE A 746 31.59 18.35 26.95
C ILE A 746 30.45 19.04 27.70
N GLU A 747 30.05 20.23 27.24
CA GLU A 747 28.94 21.01 27.80
C GLU A 747 27.58 20.37 27.44
N SER A 748 27.42 19.91 26.20
CA SER A 748 26.17 19.31 25.75
C SER A 748 26.33 18.36 24.57
N ILE A 749 25.49 17.33 24.53
CA ILE A 749 25.32 16.43 23.40
C ILE A 749 23.87 16.51 22.93
N THR A 750 23.67 16.86 21.67
CA THR A 750 22.36 17.17 21.11
C THR A 750 22.16 16.44 19.80
N GLU A 751 21.02 15.76 19.65
CA GLU A 751 20.59 15.23 18.35
C GLU A 751 20.04 16.38 17.49
N ILE A 752 20.49 16.49 16.25
CA ILE A 752 20.17 17.58 15.32
C ILE A 752 19.63 17.05 14.00
N HIS A 753 18.73 17.81 13.38
CA HIS A 753 18.26 17.50 12.03
C HIS A 753 19.37 17.78 11.00
N PRO A 754 19.69 16.86 10.07
CA PRO A 754 20.89 16.96 9.23
C PRO A 754 20.86 18.11 8.21
N VAL A 755 19.65 18.54 7.79
CA VAL A 755 19.48 19.65 6.84
C VAL A 755 19.28 21.01 7.54
N SER A 756 18.34 21.12 8.47
CA SER A 756 18.03 22.39 9.16
C SER A 756 18.97 22.72 10.31
N TYR A 757 19.72 21.72 10.82
CA TYR A 757 20.58 21.82 12.00
C TYR A 757 19.87 22.22 13.29
N ASN A 758 18.54 22.15 13.28
CA ASN A 758 17.73 22.38 14.46
C ASN A 758 17.94 21.23 15.46
N LYS A 759 18.03 21.60 16.73
CA LYS A 759 18.00 20.68 17.86
C LYS A 759 16.69 19.88 17.87
N ILE A 760 16.82 18.56 17.96
CA ILE A 760 15.72 17.60 18.11
C ILE A 760 15.53 17.31 19.61
N LYS A 761 16.59 16.84 20.27
CA LYS A 761 16.61 16.58 21.72
C LYS A 761 18.03 16.59 22.25
N ASP A 762 18.19 16.90 23.54
CA ASP A 762 19.44 16.60 24.24
C ASP A 762 19.47 15.13 24.64
N ILE A 763 20.66 14.56 24.60
CA ILE A 763 20.91 13.19 25.05
C ILE A 763 22.06 13.22 26.06
N PRO A 764 21.95 12.49 27.18
CA PRO A 764 22.95 12.54 28.25
C PRO A 764 24.28 11.91 27.83
N ASN A 765 24.21 10.89 26.97
CA ASN A 765 25.36 10.21 26.41
C ASN A 765 25.04 9.70 25.00
N ILE A 766 26.09 9.41 24.24
CA ILE A 766 26.00 8.78 22.92
C ILE A 766 27.19 7.85 22.71
N ARG A 767 26.95 6.73 22.02
CA ARG A 767 28.00 5.87 21.49
C ARG A 767 27.98 5.93 19.96
N ILE A 768 28.99 6.59 19.39
CA ILE A 768 29.14 6.76 17.95
C ILE A 768 29.92 5.57 17.41
N PHE A 769 29.28 4.80 16.54
CA PHE A 769 29.87 3.66 15.89
C PHE A 769 30.55 4.07 14.58
N PRO A 770 31.43 3.20 14.06
CA PRO A 770 32.20 3.47 12.85
C PRO A 770 31.34 3.63 11.58
N ALA A 771 31.82 4.44 10.64
CA ALA A 771 31.09 4.80 9.42
C ALA A 771 31.05 3.69 8.35
N THR A 772 31.86 2.64 8.53
CA THR A 772 31.96 1.49 7.63
C THR A 772 31.97 0.19 8.45
N HIS A 773 31.59 -0.94 7.85
CA HIS A 773 31.73 -2.24 8.52
C HIS A 773 33.19 -2.65 8.69
N PHE A 774 34.05 -2.35 7.72
CA PHE A 774 35.47 -2.69 7.76
C PHE A 774 36.27 -1.58 8.42
N ILE A 775 36.96 -1.92 9.50
CA ILE A 775 37.87 -1.04 10.23
C ILE A 775 39.12 -1.86 10.50
N ILE A 776 40.26 -1.23 10.31
CA ILE A 776 41.54 -1.84 10.57
C ILE A 776 42.17 -1.04 11.72
N PRO A 777 42.24 -1.60 12.94
CA PRO A 777 42.96 -0.96 14.04
C PRO A 777 44.41 -0.66 13.65
N ASP A 778 44.94 0.50 14.07
CA ASP A 778 46.30 0.91 13.72
C ASP A 778 47.37 -0.09 14.18
N GLU A 779 47.12 -0.78 15.30
CA GLU A 779 47.98 -1.84 15.84
C GLU A 779 48.05 -3.05 14.91
N ASN A 780 46.92 -3.43 14.29
CA ASN A 780 46.82 -4.58 13.38
C ASN A 780 47.35 -4.25 11.98
N LYS A 781 47.30 -2.98 11.54
CA LYS A 781 47.78 -2.57 10.20
C LYS A 781 49.22 -2.99 9.96
N LYS A 782 50.12 -2.74 10.93
CA LYS A 782 51.55 -3.06 10.77
C LYS A 782 51.78 -4.56 10.64
N GLN A 783 51.13 -5.36 11.50
CA GLN A 783 51.25 -6.80 11.46
C GLN A 783 50.66 -7.39 10.17
N ALA A 784 49.52 -6.85 9.72
CA ALA A 784 48.87 -7.28 8.48
C ALA A 784 49.74 -6.99 7.24
N LEU A 785 50.44 -5.84 7.19
CA LEU A 785 51.35 -5.52 6.09
C LEU A 785 52.53 -6.51 6.05
N ILE A 786 53.11 -6.83 7.21
CA ILE A 786 54.20 -7.80 7.33
C ILE A 786 53.74 -9.18 6.86
N SER A 787 52.59 -9.65 7.35
CA SER A 787 52.10 -10.99 6.96
C SER A 787 51.71 -11.07 5.48
N ILE A 788 51.26 -9.97 4.85
CA ILE A 788 51.01 -9.91 3.40
C ILE A 788 52.33 -10.00 2.61
N GLU A 789 53.39 -9.34 3.08
CA GLU A 789 54.72 -9.42 2.47
C GLU A 789 55.31 -10.83 2.59
N GLU A 790 55.20 -11.46 3.76
CA GLU A 790 55.65 -12.85 3.99
C GLU A 790 54.92 -13.84 3.07
N GLU A 791 53.58 -13.75 2.97
CA GLU A 791 52.79 -14.61 2.07
C GLU A 791 53.14 -14.35 0.58
N LEU A 792 53.44 -13.10 0.23
CA LEU A 792 53.88 -12.77 -1.12
C LEU A 792 55.20 -13.47 -1.45
N GLU A 793 56.21 -13.36 -0.58
CA GLU A 793 57.52 -13.97 -0.80
C GLU A 793 57.42 -15.49 -0.96
N GLU A 794 56.67 -16.16 -0.08
CA GLU A 794 56.40 -17.60 -0.17
C GLU A 794 55.74 -17.98 -1.49
N GLN A 795 54.70 -17.24 -1.91
CA GLN A 795 53.98 -17.55 -3.14
C GLN A 795 54.82 -17.28 -4.40
N LEU A 796 55.72 -16.29 -4.37
CA LEU A 796 56.65 -16.02 -5.48
C LEU A 796 57.69 -17.13 -5.63
N GLU A 797 58.19 -17.68 -4.53
CA GLU A 797 59.09 -18.84 -4.54
C GLU A 797 58.39 -20.06 -5.15
N ASN A 798 57.18 -20.39 -4.68
CA ASN A 798 56.36 -21.48 -5.23
C ASN A 798 56.16 -21.35 -6.75
N PHE A 799 55.83 -20.15 -7.26
CA PHE A 799 55.68 -19.96 -8.70
C PHE A 799 56.99 -20.08 -9.48
N ARG A 800 58.11 -19.64 -8.92
CA ARG A 800 59.42 -19.78 -9.56
C ARG A 800 59.85 -21.25 -9.64
N GLU A 801 59.60 -22.03 -8.60
CA GLU A 801 59.84 -23.48 -8.59
C GLU A 801 58.97 -24.23 -9.60
N GLU A 802 57.70 -23.84 -9.75
CA GLU A 802 56.78 -24.39 -10.77
C GLU A 802 57.05 -23.88 -12.20
N GLY A 803 58.03 -23.00 -12.41
CA GLY A 803 58.35 -22.41 -13.72
C GLY A 803 57.36 -21.36 -14.21
N LYS A 804 56.47 -20.84 -13.34
CA LYS A 804 55.43 -19.83 -13.62
C LYS A 804 55.93 -18.41 -13.42
N TYR A 805 56.96 -18.02 -14.17
CA TYR A 805 57.61 -16.71 -14.00
C TYR A 805 56.70 -15.51 -14.32
N ALA A 806 55.78 -15.66 -15.29
CA ALA A 806 54.87 -14.58 -15.67
C ALA A 806 53.82 -14.31 -14.57
N GLU A 807 53.32 -15.36 -13.94
CA GLU A 807 52.42 -15.29 -12.79
C GLU A 807 53.11 -14.68 -11.58
N ALA A 808 54.37 -15.08 -11.31
CA ALA A 808 55.16 -14.49 -10.23
C ALA A 808 55.36 -12.98 -10.43
N GLN A 809 55.79 -12.55 -11.62
CA GLN A 809 55.97 -11.14 -11.92
C GLN A 809 54.67 -10.33 -11.79
N ARG A 810 53.55 -10.90 -12.26
CA ARG A 810 52.22 -10.28 -12.18
C ARG A 810 51.77 -10.10 -10.73
N LEU A 811 51.95 -11.14 -9.90
CA LEU A 811 51.58 -11.12 -8.49
C LEU A 811 52.42 -10.10 -7.73
N GLU A 812 53.74 -10.11 -7.94
CA GLU A 812 54.69 -9.19 -7.31
C GLU A 812 54.33 -7.73 -7.57
N GLN A 813 54.13 -7.36 -8.84
CA GLN A 813 53.78 -5.98 -9.21
C GLN A 813 52.49 -5.51 -8.54
N ARG A 814 51.46 -6.37 -8.55
CA ARG A 814 50.14 -6.02 -8.01
C ARG A 814 50.16 -5.91 -6.49
N VAL A 815 50.72 -6.88 -5.79
CA VAL A 815 50.71 -6.90 -4.32
C VAL A 815 51.62 -5.81 -3.76
N LYS A 816 52.79 -5.54 -4.36
CA LYS A 816 53.64 -4.41 -3.94
C LYS A 816 52.94 -3.06 -4.12
N PHE A 817 52.24 -2.86 -5.23
CA PHE A 817 51.42 -1.67 -5.42
C PHE A 817 50.30 -1.57 -4.37
N ASP A 818 49.59 -2.66 -4.09
CA ASP A 818 48.54 -2.69 -3.06
C ASP A 818 49.11 -2.40 -1.64
N LEU A 819 50.33 -2.89 -1.32
CA LEU A 819 51.05 -2.60 -0.06
C LEU A 819 51.48 -1.14 0.06
N GLU A 820 52.03 -0.55 -1.00
CA GLU A 820 52.36 0.89 -1.03
C GLU A 820 51.11 1.74 -0.80
N MET A 821 50.00 1.42 -1.49
CA MET A 821 48.73 2.10 -1.31
C MET A 821 48.19 1.97 0.13
N MET A 822 48.30 0.78 0.74
CA MET A 822 47.89 0.58 2.13
C MET A 822 48.78 1.35 3.14
N ARG A 823 50.09 1.50 2.87
CA ARG A 823 51.02 2.28 3.71
C ARG A 823 50.74 3.79 3.65
N GLU A 824 50.57 4.32 2.44
CA GLU A 824 50.42 5.77 2.21
C GLU A 824 48.98 6.25 2.45
N MET A 825 48.00 5.51 1.93
CA MET A 825 46.59 5.95 1.90
C MET A 825 45.71 5.22 2.93
N GLY A 826 46.22 4.18 3.59
CA GLY A 826 45.44 3.35 4.52
C GLY A 826 44.39 2.46 3.82
N TYR A 827 44.34 2.46 2.49
CA TYR A 827 43.38 1.70 1.69
C TYR A 827 43.94 1.41 0.28
N CYS A 828 43.53 0.28 -0.33
CA CYS A 828 43.83 -0.08 -1.72
C CYS A 828 42.57 -0.62 -2.46
N LYS A 829 42.57 -0.59 -3.81
CA LYS A 829 41.44 -1.10 -4.60
C LYS A 829 41.37 -2.63 -4.48
N GLY A 830 40.29 -3.14 -3.90
CA GLY A 830 40.15 -4.58 -3.66
C GLY A 830 40.73 -5.03 -2.31
N ILE A 831 40.83 -4.11 -1.34
CA ILE A 831 41.34 -4.36 0.02
C ILE A 831 40.67 -5.56 0.70
N GLU A 832 39.42 -5.89 0.35
CA GLU A 832 38.70 -7.03 0.90
C GLU A 832 39.43 -8.36 0.67
N ASN A 833 40.24 -8.47 -0.39
CA ASN A 833 41.04 -9.67 -0.66
C ASN A 833 42.12 -9.92 0.40
N TYR A 834 42.45 -8.91 1.20
CA TYR A 834 43.38 -9.00 2.33
C TYR A 834 42.66 -9.11 3.68
N SER A 835 41.33 -9.26 3.70
CA SER A 835 40.52 -9.19 4.92
C SER A 835 41.00 -10.11 6.05
N ARG A 836 41.46 -11.32 5.73
CA ARG A 836 42.04 -12.24 6.73
C ARG A 836 43.27 -11.66 7.43
N HIS A 837 44.20 -11.07 6.68
CA HIS A 837 45.38 -10.41 7.23
C HIS A 837 44.99 -9.20 8.07
N LEU A 838 44.07 -8.39 7.57
CA LEU A 838 43.61 -7.17 8.22
C LEU A 838 42.89 -7.44 9.54
N ASP A 839 42.17 -8.57 9.63
CA ASP A 839 41.53 -9.04 10.86
C ASP A 839 42.51 -9.79 11.80
N GLY A 840 43.73 -10.10 11.36
CA GLY A 840 44.68 -10.93 12.12
C GLY A 840 44.21 -12.37 12.33
N ARG A 841 43.41 -12.92 11.40
CA ARG A 841 42.85 -14.27 11.52
C ARG A 841 43.81 -15.32 10.97
N GLU A 842 43.80 -16.50 11.58
CA GLU A 842 44.50 -17.67 11.05
C GLU A 842 43.92 -18.08 9.68
N PRO A 843 44.74 -18.61 8.75
CA PRO A 843 44.28 -19.11 7.45
C PRO A 843 43.10 -20.07 7.57
N GLY A 844 42.10 -19.93 6.69
CA GLY A 844 40.92 -20.80 6.66
C GLY A 844 39.83 -20.48 7.69
N THR A 845 40.10 -19.60 8.67
CA THR A 845 39.11 -19.17 9.67
C THR A 845 37.86 -18.59 9.00
N PRO A 846 36.64 -18.86 9.51
CA PRO A 846 35.42 -18.27 8.97
C PRO A 846 35.45 -16.73 9.01
N PRO A 847 34.96 -16.04 7.97
CA PRO A 847 34.78 -14.60 8.00
C PRO A 847 33.64 -14.20 8.93
N MET A 848 33.75 -13.01 9.54
CA MET A 848 32.68 -12.44 10.35
C MET A 848 31.54 -11.96 9.44
N CYS A 849 30.30 -12.29 9.75
CA CYS A 849 29.13 -12.01 8.92
C CYS A 849 28.03 -11.31 9.74
N LEU A 850 26.93 -10.90 9.10
CA LEU A 850 25.80 -10.28 9.83
C LEU A 850 25.29 -11.18 10.97
N ILE A 851 25.28 -12.49 10.75
CA ILE A 851 24.86 -13.47 11.76
C ILE A 851 25.69 -13.38 13.05
N ASP A 852 26.95 -12.96 12.97
CA ASP A 852 27.85 -12.80 14.12
C ASP A 852 27.60 -11.51 14.91
N TYR A 853 26.81 -10.59 14.35
CA TYR A 853 26.39 -9.39 15.07
C TYR A 853 25.24 -9.71 16.04
N PHE A 854 24.42 -10.72 15.72
CA PHE A 854 23.31 -11.14 16.56
C PHE A 854 23.81 -11.73 17.89
N PRO A 855 23.03 -11.58 18.97
CA PRO A 855 23.30 -12.31 20.21
C PRO A 855 23.14 -13.82 19.97
N GLU A 856 23.72 -14.65 20.83
CA GLU A 856 23.60 -16.12 20.72
C GLU A 856 22.15 -16.60 20.69
N ASP A 857 21.26 -15.94 21.45
CA ASP A 857 19.84 -16.26 21.53
C ASP A 857 18.99 -15.43 20.55
N PHE A 858 18.93 -15.86 19.30
CA PHE A 858 18.14 -15.21 18.24
C PHE A 858 17.42 -16.23 17.34
N LEU A 859 16.41 -15.77 16.60
CA LEU A 859 15.65 -16.59 15.64
C LEU A 859 16.11 -16.29 14.20
N ILE A 860 16.26 -17.33 13.39
CA ILE A 860 16.34 -17.22 11.94
C ILE A 860 15.01 -17.70 11.33
N VAL A 861 14.40 -16.91 10.47
CA VAL A 861 13.28 -17.35 9.62
C VAL A 861 13.77 -17.39 8.19
N VAL A 862 13.75 -18.56 7.55
CA VAL A 862 14.16 -18.69 6.15
C VAL A 862 12.91 -18.84 5.29
N ASP A 863 12.56 -17.78 4.56
CA ASP A 863 11.49 -17.83 3.58
C ASP A 863 11.96 -18.57 2.31
N GLU A 864 11.02 -19.28 1.67
CA GLU A 864 11.23 -20.18 0.54
C GLU A 864 12.50 -21.05 0.73
N SER A 865 12.59 -21.72 1.88
CA SER A 865 13.81 -22.41 2.36
C SER A 865 14.42 -23.37 1.36
N HIS A 866 13.59 -23.99 0.54
CA HIS A 866 13.99 -24.94 -0.49
C HIS A 866 14.82 -24.31 -1.62
N ILE A 867 14.79 -22.98 -1.77
CA ILE A 867 15.69 -22.20 -2.64
C ILE A 867 16.81 -21.60 -1.80
N SER A 868 16.46 -20.97 -0.67
CA SER A 868 17.41 -20.25 0.17
C SER A 868 18.53 -21.15 0.71
N ILE A 869 18.23 -22.40 1.11
CA ILE A 869 19.22 -23.35 1.67
C ILE A 869 20.22 -23.85 0.62
N PRO A 870 19.81 -24.30 -0.58
CA PRO A 870 20.75 -24.56 -1.66
C PRO A 870 21.56 -23.33 -2.08
N GLN A 871 20.94 -22.13 -2.08
CA GLN A 871 21.65 -20.90 -2.41
C GLN A 871 22.78 -20.63 -1.41
N ILE A 872 22.52 -20.76 -0.10
CA ILE A 872 23.54 -20.64 0.96
C ILE A 872 24.68 -21.64 0.74
N HIS A 873 24.39 -22.90 0.38
CA HIS A 873 25.43 -23.88 0.03
C HIS A 873 26.25 -23.44 -1.20
N GLY A 874 25.59 -22.89 -2.22
CA GLY A 874 26.19 -22.59 -3.51
C GLY A 874 27.13 -21.38 -3.50
N MET A 875 26.94 -20.42 -2.58
CA MET A 875 27.69 -19.16 -2.59
C MET A 875 29.22 -19.38 -2.51
N ILE A 876 29.68 -20.32 -1.68
CA ILE A 876 31.12 -20.60 -1.53
C ILE A 876 31.74 -21.24 -2.78
N GLY A 877 31.01 -22.14 -3.45
CA GLY A 877 31.53 -22.85 -4.63
C GLY A 877 31.84 -21.89 -5.77
N GLY A 878 30.92 -20.96 -6.04
CA GLY A 878 31.10 -19.93 -7.06
C GLY A 878 32.25 -18.97 -6.73
N ASP A 879 32.33 -18.50 -5.47
CA ASP A 879 33.40 -17.59 -5.04
C ASP A 879 34.78 -18.25 -5.13
N ARG A 880 34.91 -19.49 -4.64
CA ARG A 880 36.17 -20.24 -4.66
C ARG A 880 36.62 -20.55 -6.08
N SER A 881 35.73 -20.99 -6.96
CA SER A 881 36.07 -21.30 -8.36
C SER A 881 36.59 -20.07 -9.10
N ARG A 882 35.97 -18.90 -8.88
CA ARG A 882 36.40 -17.64 -9.48
C ARG A 882 37.78 -17.22 -8.98
N LYS A 883 38.00 -17.29 -7.67
CA LYS A 883 39.28 -16.92 -7.05
C LYS A 883 40.40 -17.89 -7.35
N LYS A 884 40.10 -19.16 -7.59
CA LYS A 884 41.09 -20.17 -7.96
C LYS A 884 41.91 -19.73 -9.16
N ASN A 885 41.26 -19.28 -10.24
CA ASN A 885 41.98 -18.77 -11.41
C ASN A 885 42.75 -17.48 -11.12
N LEU A 886 42.25 -16.60 -10.25
CA LEU A 886 42.98 -15.40 -9.87
C LEU A 886 44.26 -15.75 -9.09
N VAL A 887 44.21 -16.74 -8.20
CA VAL A 887 45.36 -17.18 -7.43
C VAL A 887 46.33 -17.96 -8.32
N GLU A 888 45.86 -19.00 -9.02
CA GLU A 888 46.72 -19.89 -9.84
C GLU A 888 47.47 -19.15 -10.97
N TYR A 889 46.89 -18.04 -11.47
CA TYR A 889 47.50 -17.20 -12.49
C TYR A 889 48.06 -15.88 -11.92
N GLY A 890 48.40 -15.81 -10.64
CA GLY A 890 49.18 -14.69 -10.08
C GLY A 890 48.50 -13.32 -10.12
N TRP A 891 47.17 -13.26 -10.06
CA TRP A 891 46.40 -12.02 -9.90
C TRP A 891 46.12 -11.68 -8.43
N ARG A 892 46.05 -12.67 -7.54
CA ARG A 892 45.79 -12.51 -6.10
C ARG A 892 46.57 -13.52 -5.26
N LEU A 893 46.84 -13.18 -4.00
CA LEU A 893 47.43 -14.10 -3.02
C LEU A 893 46.46 -15.22 -2.63
N PRO A 894 46.96 -16.38 -2.16
CA PRO A 894 46.13 -17.47 -1.64
C PRO A 894 45.11 -17.01 -0.58
N SER A 895 45.49 -16.05 0.28
CA SER A 895 44.62 -15.48 1.30
C SER A 895 43.35 -14.79 0.80
N ALA A 896 43.27 -14.46 -0.49
CA ALA A 896 42.02 -14.02 -1.10
C ALA A 896 40.92 -15.08 -0.97
N PHE A 897 41.25 -16.37 -0.84
CA PHE A 897 40.27 -17.43 -0.55
C PHE A 897 39.55 -17.23 0.78
N ASP A 898 40.16 -16.56 1.76
CA ASP A 898 39.57 -16.34 3.08
C ASP A 898 38.60 -15.14 3.12
N ASN A 899 38.56 -14.32 2.05
CA ASN A 899 37.55 -13.28 1.83
C ASN A 899 36.25 -13.83 1.22
N ARG A 900 35.64 -14.82 1.85
CA ARG A 900 34.58 -15.64 1.25
C ARG A 900 33.23 -15.42 1.94
N PRO A 901 32.12 -15.95 1.40
CA PRO A 901 30.95 -16.22 2.24
C PRO A 901 31.22 -17.37 3.21
N LEU A 902 30.36 -17.52 4.22
CA LEU A 902 30.36 -18.71 5.07
C LEU A 902 30.17 -19.97 4.24
N THR A 903 30.89 -21.03 4.59
CA THR A 903 30.51 -22.37 4.19
C THR A 903 29.19 -22.74 4.84
N PHE A 904 28.51 -23.75 4.29
CA PHE A 904 27.25 -24.19 4.86
C PHE A 904 27.39 -24.72 6.29
N ASP A 905 28.47 -25.43 6.61
CA ASP A 905 28.69 -25.95 7.96
C ASP A 905 29.03 -24.83 8.96
N GLU A 906 29.74 -23.79 8.53
CA GLU A 906 29.97 -22.60 9.36
C GLU A 906 28.70 -21.78 9.59
N TRP A 907 27.85 -21.62 8.57
CA TRP A 907 26.55 -20.98 8.75
C TRP A 907 25.70 -21.77 9.74
N LYS A 908 25.65 -23.10 9.57
CA LYS A 908 24.89 -24.02 10.40
C LYS A 908 25.37 -24.07 11.86
N SER A 909 26.67 -23.96 12.11
CA SER A 909 27.20 -23.96 13.47
C SER A 909 26.76 -22.72 14.26
N LYS A 910 26.42 -21.63 13.56
CA LYS A 910 25.92 -20.36 14.13
C LYS A 910 24.40 -20.30 14.31
N ILE A 911 23.67 -21.37 13.99
CA ILE A 911 22.20 -21.41 14.12
C ILE A 911 21.81 -21.89 15.51
N GLU A 912 21.14 -21.04 16.27
CA GLU A 912 20.50 -21.47 17.52
C GLU A 912 19.05 -21.89 17.30
N TYR A 913 18.19 -20.96 16.85
CA TYR A 913 16.80 -21.26 16.47
C TYR A 913 16.54 -20.93 15.01
N ILE A 914 15.89 -21.82 14.29
CA ILE A 914 15.53 -21.60 12.89
C ILE A 914 14.16 -22.18 12.52
N ILE A 915 13.39 -21.40 11.76
CA ILE A 915 12.16 -21.82 11.11
C ILE A 915 12.37 -21.78 9.60
N PHE A 916 12.36 -22.96 8.97
CA PHE A 916 12.32 -23.11 7.53
C PHE A 916 10.89 -22.99 7.03
N MET A 917 10.59 -21.99 6.21
CA MET A 917 9.27 -21.80 5.61
C MET A 917 9.32 -22.17 4.15
N SER A 918 8.51 -23.16 3.75
CA SER A 918 8.50 -23.61 2.36
C SER A 918 7.25 -24.43 2.06
N ALA A 919 6.71 -24.27 0.85
CA ALA A 919 5.69 -25.19 0.33
C ALA A 919 6.28 -26.56 -0.07
N THR A 920 7.59 -26.67 -0.25
CA THR A 920 8.32 -27.90 -0.62
C THR A 920 9.68 -27.94 0.10
N PRO A 921 9.71 -28.11 1.44
CA PRO A 921 10.96 -28.11 2.21
C PRO A 921 11.96 -29.12 1.65
N GLY A 922 13.25 -28.80 1.71
CA GLY A 922 14.29 -29.74 1.29
C GLY A 922 14.58 -30.84 2.30
N ASP A 923 15.29 -31.89 1.86
CA ASP A 923 15.63 -33.07 2.66
C ASP A 923 16.50 -32.69 3.85
N TRP A 924 17.35 -31.68 3.66
CA TRP A 924 18.21 -31.22 4.73
C TRP A 924 17.39 -30.55 5.84
N GLU A 925 16.46 -29.65 5.50
CA GLU A 925 15.58 -29.00 6.48
C GLU A 925 14.73 -30.04 7.22
N LEU A 926 14.15 -31.00 6.49
CA LEU A 926 13.33 -32.06 7.05
C LEU A 926 14.13 -32.98 7.97
N LYS A 927 15.31 -33.45 7.53
CA LYS A 927 16.19 -34.30 8.34
C LYS A 927 16.62 -33.59 9.62
N LYS A 928 16.91 -32.28 9.54
CA LYS A 928 17.31 -31.49 10.72
C LYS A 928 16.17 -31.18 11.66
N SER A 929 14.97 -30.95 11.15
CA SER A 929 13.79 -30.63 11.95
C SER A 929 13.10 -31.87 12.57
N GLY A 930 13.52 -33.08 12.17
CA GLY A 930 12.83 -34.33 12.50
C GLY A 930 11.51 -34.49 11.74
N GLY A 931 11.41 -33.90 10.54
CA GLY A 931 10.20 -33.82 9.71
C GLY A 931 9.55 -32.43 9.71
N ILE A 932 8.29 -32.38 9.29
CA ILE A 932 7.49 -31.15 9.28
C ILE A 932 7.05 -30.84 10.72
N SER A 933 7.44 -29.69 11.26
CA SER A 933 7.03 -29.24 12.60
C SER A 933 5.59 -28.77 12.61
N ALA A 934 5.19 -27.98 11.61
CA ALA A 934 3.85 -27.45 11.47
C ALA A 934 3.43 -27.40 9.99
N GLU A 935 2.14 -27.65 9.71
CA GLU A 935 1.57 -27.55 8.37
C GLU A 935 0.64 -26.34 8.27
N GLN A 936 0.74 -25.59 7.19
CA GLN A 936 -0.16 -24.52 6.76
C GLN A 936 -0.50 -24.72 5.27
N ILE A 937 -1.23 -25.80 4.99
CA ILE A 937 -1.54 -26.26 3.62
C ILE A 937 -2.97 -25.92 3.18
N ILE A 938 -3.82 -25.55 4.14
CA ILE A 938 -5.18 -25.10 3.87
C ILE A 938 -5.13 -23.67 3.36
N ARG A 939 -5.46 -23.50 2.07
CA ARG A 939 -5.56 -22.19 1.44
C ARG A 939 -6.87 -21.52 1.87
N PRO A 940 -6.86 -20.22 2.22
CA PRO A 940 -8.10 -19.48 2.51
C PRO A 940 -9.15 -19.58 1.38
N THR A 941 -8.68 -19.66 0.13
CA THR A 941 -9.45 -19.78 -1.11
C THR A 941 -10.21 -21.12 -1.28
N GLY A 942 -9.87 -22.11 -0.46
CA GLY A 942 -10.27 -23.51 -0.65
C GLY A 942 -9.65 -24.18 -1.88
N LEU A 943 -8.74 -23.53 -2.61
CA LEU A 943 -8.04 -24.17 -3.73
C LEU A 943 -7.27 -25.39 -3.25
N VAL A 944 -7.48 -26.47 -4.00
CA VAL A 944 -6.81 -27.73 -3.76
C VAL A 944 -5.65 -27.90 -4.72
N ASP A 945 -4.66 -28.67 -4.32
CA ASP A 945 -3.58 -29.10 -5.21
C ASP A 945 -4.14 -29.84 -6.43
N PRO A 946 -3.57 -29.70 -7.64
CA PRO A 946 -4.17 -30.14 -8.90
C PRO A 946 -4.25 -31.66 -9.03
N ALA A 947 -5.10 -32.14 -9.95
CA ALA A 947 -5.11 -33.56 -10.29
C ALA A 947 -3.87 -33.92 -11.14
N VAL A 948 -3.27 -35.08 -10.90
CA VAL A 948 -2.06 -35.54 -11.60
C VAL A 948 -2.35 -36.81 -12.41
N GLU A 949 -2.00 -36.80 -13.70
CA GLU A 949 -2.11 -37.95 -14.62
C GLU A 949 -0.73 -38.34 -15.16
N VAL A 950 -0.49 -39.65 -15.36
CA VAL A 950 0.71 -40.18 -16.02
C VAL A 950 0.31 -40.78 -17.37
N ARG A 951 1.05 -40.46 -18.44
CA ARG A 951 0.79 -40.96 -19.82
C ARG A 951 2.10 -41.43 -20.48
N SER A 952 2.02 -42.35 -21.45
CA SER A 952 3.21 -42.87 -22.17
C SER A 952 3.92 -41.79 -22.99
N ALA A 953 5.25 -41.92 -23.11
CA ALA A 953 6.10 -41.02 -23.87
C ALA A 953 6.04 -41.26 -25.40
N LYS A 954 5.64 -42.46 -25.85
CA LYS A 954 5.68 -42.87 -27.27
C LYS A 954 4.98 -41.91 -28.24
N ASN A 955 3.87 -41.30 -27.82
CA ASN A 955 3.10 -40.32 -28.61
C ASN A 955 2.88 -39.01 -27.83
N GLN A 956 3.87 -38.59 -27.02
CA GLN A 956 3.69 -37.46 -26.10
C GLN A 956 3.39 -36.13 -26.80
N ILE A 957 3.98 -35.90 -27.98
CA ILE A 957 3.79 -34.66 -28.75
C ILE A 957 2.35 -34.57 -29.29
N ASP A 958 1.87 -35.60 -29.98
CA ASP A 958 0.49 -35.61 -30.51
C ASP A 958 -0.57 -35.58 -29.40
N ASN A 959 -0.31 -36.31 -28.31
CA ASN A 959 -1.21 -36.32 -27.15
C ASN A 959 -1.25 -34.94 -26.47
N LEU A 960 -0.09 -34.30 -26.31
CA LEU A 960 0.00 -32.97 -25.73
C LEU A 960 -0.67 -31.93 -26.63
N LEU A 961 -0.52 -32.02 -27.95
CA LEU A 961 -1.22 -31.14 -28.89
C LEU A 961 -2.75 -31.22 -28.72
N ALA A 962 -3.29 -32.43 -28.57
CA ALA A 962 -4.72 -32.62 -28.32
C ALA A 962 -5.16 -32.00 -26.99
N GLU A 963 -4.37 -32.12 -25.92
CA GLU A 963 -4.65 -31.49 -24.62
C GLU A 963 -4.48 -29.96 -24.67
N ILE A 964 -3.46 -29.44 -25.36
CA ILE A 964 -3.27 -28.00 -25.60
C ILE A 964 -4.51 -27.43 -26.28
N ARG A 965 -5.01 -28.06 -27.36
CA ARG A 965 -6.22 -27.60 -28.05
C ARG A 965 -7.45 -27.60 -27.14
N LYS A 966 -7.62 -28.62 -26.29
CA LYS A 966 -8.69 -28.65 -25.27
C LYS A 966 -8.56 -27.48 -24.28
N VAL A 967 -7.36 -27.23 -23.77
CA VAL A 967 -7.11 -26.14 -22.81
C VAL A 967 -7.32 -24.77 -23.45
N ILE A 968 -6.86 -24.57 -24.69
CA ILE A 968 -7.08 -23.34 -25.47
C ILE A 968 -8.58 -23.12 -25.70
N SER A 969 -9.35 -24.17 -26.01
CA SER A 969 -10.82 -24.06 -26.16
C SER A 969 -11.52 -23.60 -24.87
N ASN A 970 -10.92 -23.90 -23.71
CA ASN A 970 -11.36 -23.45 -22.39
C ASN A 970 -10.70 -22.13 -21.93
N ASN A 971 -10.04 -21.43 -22.86
CA ASN A 971 -9.28 -20.19 -22.62
C ASN A 971 -8.28 -20.31 -21.46
N GLY A 972 -7.71 -21.50 -21.26
CA GLY A 972 -6.62 -21.75 -20.32
C GLY A 972 -5.26 -21.44 -20.93
N ARG A 973 -4.25 -21.36 -20.07
CA ARG A 973 -2.84 -21.30 -20.48
C ARG A 973 -2.14 -22.59 -20.12
N ILE A 974 -1.08 -22.89 -20.86
CA ILE A 974 -0.31 -24.11 -20.71
C ILE A 974 1.13 -23.73 -20.34
N LEU A 975 1.68 -24.44 -19.35
CA LEU A 975 3.11 -24.49 -19.11
C LEU A 975 3.63 -25.86 -19.52
N ILE A 976 4.63 -25.89 -20.37
CA ILE A 976 5.30 -27.10 -20.82
C ILE A 976 6.72 -27.06 -20.27
N THR A 977 7.15 -28.13 -19.59
CA THR A 977 8.53 -28.26 -19.15
C THR A 977 9.25 -29.34 -19.95
N THR A 978 10.39 -28.98 -20.53
CA THR A 978 11.31 -29.90 -21.25
C THR A 978 12.58 -30.12 -20.43
N LEU A 979 13.52 -30.89 -20.96
CA LEU A 979 14.84 -31.11 -20.35
C LEU A 979 15.92 -30.20 -20.92
N THR A 980 15.82 -29.80 -22.19
CA THR A 980 16.86 -29.05 -22.89
C THR A 980 16.30 -27.80 -23.59
N LYS A 981 17.17 -26.81 -23.81
CA LYS A 981 16.86 -25.58 -24.56
C LYS A 981 16.44 -25.90 -25.99
N ARG A 982 17.23 -26.73 -26.68
CA ARG A 982 16.93 -27.18 -28.03
C ARG A 982 15.56 -27.83 -28.14
N MET A 983 15.20 -28.73 -27.22
CA MET A 983 13.86 -29.34 -27.23
C MET A 983 12.74 -28.31 -26.94
N ALA A 984 13.00 -27.30 -26.11
CA ALA A 984 12.03 -26.21 -25.90
C ALA A 984 11.83 -25.38 -27.17
N GLU A 985 12.92 -25.09 -27.89
CA GLU A 985 12.90 -24.38 -29.17
C GLU A 985 12.20 -25.22 -30.25
N ASP A 986 12.59 -26.48 -30.45
CA ASP A 986 12.01 -27.41 -31.42
C ASP A 986 10.50 -27.58 -31.19
N ILE A 987 10.05 -27.68 -29.92
CA ILE A 987 8.62 -27.79 -29.59
C ILE A 987 7.87 -26.48 -29.83
N ALA A 988 8.48 -25.34 -29.49
CA ALA A 988 7.88 -24.04 -29.76
C ALA A 988 7.71 -23.83 -31.27
N GLU A 989 8.72 -24.17 -32.06
CA GLU A 989 8.69 -24.07 -33.52
C GLU A 989 7.63 -25.01 -34.12
N TYR A 990 7.70 -26.31 -33.78
CA TYR A 990 6.75 -27.31 -34.29
C TYR A 990 5.28 -26.96 -33.98
N TYR A 991 4.97 -26.55 -32.75
CA TYR A 991 3.60 -26.16 -32.42
C TYR A 991 3.20 -24.80 -33.01
N SER A 992 4.16 -23.90 -33.22
CA SER A 992 3.91 -22.62 -33.91
C SER A 992 3.54 -22.85 -35.39
N GLU A 993 4.21 -23.77 -36.10
CA GLU A 993 3.87 -24.17 -37.47
C GLU A 993 2.44 -24.74 -37.56
N LEU A 994 2.00 -25.44 -36.51
CA LEU A 994 0.64 -25.98 -36.37
C LEU A 994 -0.39 -24.97 -35.85
N GLY A 995 -0.01 -23.69 -35.73
CA GLY A 995 -0.89 -22.56 -35.41
C GLY A 995 -1.12 -22.30 -33.91
N ILE A 996 -0.33 -22.91 -33.01
CA ILE A 996 -0.39 -22.62 -31.57
C ILE A 996 0.47 -21.40 -31.27
N LYS A 997 -0.08 -20.42 -30.53
CA LYS A 997 0.71 -19.26 -30.09
C LYS A 997 1.59 -19.67 -28.90
N ILE A 998 2.85 -20.01 -29.16
CA ILE A 998 3.77 -20.51 -28.15
C ILE A 998 5.06 -19.69 -28.12
N ALA A 999 5.62 -19.53 -26.93
CA ALA A 999 6.96 -18.95 -26.74
C ALA A 999 7.82 -19.88 -25.87
N TYR A 1000 9.13 -19.78 -26.03
CA TYR A 1000 10.08 -20.49 -25.18
C TYR A 1000 10.72 -19.55 -24.14
N LEU A 1001 11.14 -20.10 -22.99
CA LEU A 1001 11.77 -19.34 -21.91
C LEU A 1001 12.96 -20.10 -21.30
N HIS A 1002 14.17 -19.52 -21.37
CA HIS A 1002 15.42 -20.08 -20.84
C HIS A 1002 16.29 -19.03 -20.12
N SER A 1003 17.37 -19.49 -19.47
CA SER A 1003 18.19 -18.72 -18.52
C SER A 1003 18.95 -17.51 -19.09
N GLU A 1004 19.06 -17.37 -20.41
CA GLU A 1004 19.79 -16.26 -21.03
C GLU A 1004 18.85 -15.12 -21.45
N VAL A 1005 17.53 -15.29 -21.27
CA VAL A 1005 16.54 -14.24 -21.49
C VAL A 1005 16.68 -13.21 -20.35
N ASP A 1006 16.92 -11.95 -20.72
CA ASP A 1006 17.06 -10.84 -19.75
C ASP A 1006 15.81 -10.76 -18.85
N THR A 1007 15.98 -10.32 -17.60
CA THR A 1007 14.91 -10.14 -16.62
C THR A 1007 13.74 -9.31 -17.18
N VAL A 1008 14.06 -8.28 -17.98
CA VAL A 1008 13.06 -7.43 -18.64
C VAL A 1008 12.30 -8.19 -19.74
N GLU A 1009 13.01 -8.96 -20.57
CA GLU A 1009 12.41 -9.75 -21.65
C GLU A 1009 11.58 -10.94 -21.11
N ARG A 1010 12.08 -11.61 -20.07
CA ARG A 1010 11.37 -12.67 -19.33
C ARG A 1010 10.03 -12.17 -18.82
N PHE A 1011 10.02 -10.95 -18.26
CA PHE A 1011 8.79 -10.33 -17.80
C PHE A 1011 7.80 -10.11 -18.95
N GLU A 1012 8.25 -9.65 -20.11
CA GLU A 1012 7.41 -9.49 -21.31
C GLU A 1012 6.84 -10.81 -21.84
N ILE A 1013 7.63 -11.88 -21.90
CA ILE A 1013 7.15 -13.19 -22.35
C ILE A 1013 6.07 -13.73 -21.41
N LEU A 1014 6.29 -13.67 -20.09
CA LEU A 1014 5.32 -14.09 -19.09
C LEU A 1014 4.06 -13.23 -19.10
N ARG A 1015 4.20 -11.93 -19.38
CA ARG A 1015 3.07 -11.01 -19.59
C ARG A 1015 2.24 -11.44 -20.81
N LYS A 1016 2.89 -11.69 -21.95
CA LYS A 1016 2.27 -12.15 -23.21
C LYS A 1016 1.57 -13.51 -23.08
N LEU A 1017 2.07 -14.43 -22.25
CA LEU A 1017 1.33 -15.66 -21.94
C LEU A 1017 0.02 -15.36 -21.22
N ARG A 1018 0.06 -14.46 -20.24
CA ARG A 1018 -1.12 -14.18 -19.44
C ARG A 1018 -2.18 -13.41 -20.22
N ASP A 1019 -1.80 -12.52 -21.14
CA ASP A 1019 -2.78 -11.77 -21.96
C ASP A 1019 -3.35 -12.59 -23.12
N GLY A 1020 -2.81 -13.78 -23.37
CA GLY A 1020 -3.24 -14.65 -24.47
C GLY A 1020 -2.62 -14.29 -25.81
N THR A 1021 -1.59 -13.42 -25.82
CA THR A 1021 -0.69 -13.32 -26.97
C THR A 1021 0.02 -14.64 -27.19
N TYR A 1022 0.42 -15.32 -26.11
CA TYR A 1022 0.79 -16.73 -26.12
C TYR A 1022 -0.26 -17.55 -25.37
N ASP A 1023 -0.58 -18.72 -25.92
CA ASP A 1023 -1.43 -19.75 -25.32
C ASP A 1023 -0.61 -20.70 -24.43
N ALA A 1024 0.66 -20.93 -24.81
CA ALA A 1024 1.58 -21.79 -24.10
C ALA A 1024 2.97 -21.14 -23.94
N ILE A 1025 3.65 -21.45 -22.83
CA ILE A 1025 5.11 -21.28 -22.73
C ILE A 1025 5.72 -22.65 -22.57
N VAL A 1026 6.78 -22.91 -23.32
CA VAL A 1026 7.70 -24.03 -23.09
C VAL A 1026 8.97 -23.52 -22.43
N GLY A 1027 9.40 -24.17 -21.36
CA GLY A 1027 10.58 -23.74 -20.63
C GLY A 1027 11.27 -24.90 -19.93
N ILE A 1028 12.37 -24.59 -19.27
CA ILE A 1028 13.18 -25.59 -18.56
C ILE A 1028 12.99 -25.41 -17.04
N ASN A 1029 13.73 -24.46 -16.45
CA ASN A 1029 13.79 -24.24 -15.00
C ASN A 1029 13.06 -22.96 -14.56
N LEU A 1030 12.98 -21.94 -15.42
CA LEU A 1030 12.47 -20.60 -15.09
C LEU A 1030 10.95 -20.53 -14.81
N LEU A 1031 10.25 -21.65 -15.03
CA LEU A 1031 8.82 -21.79 -14.72
C LEU A 1031 8.56 -22.17 -13.24
N ARG A 1032 9.62 -22.29 -12.43
CA ARG A 1032 9.56 -22.82 -11.06
C ARG A 1032 9.48 -21.81 -9.94
N GLU A 1033 9.90 -20.55 -10.13
CA GLU A 1033 10.11 -19.61 -9.01
C GLU A 1033 9.23 -18.37 -9.14
N GLY A 1034 8.53 -17.96 -8.07
CA GLY A 1034 7.83 -16.66 -8.00
C GLY A 1034 6.69 -16.42 -9.00
N LEU A 1035 6.40 -17.37 -9.92
CA LEU A 1035 5.40 -17.21 -10.97
C LEU A 1035 3.99 -17.55 -10.47
N ASP A 1036 3.24 -16.52 -10.09
CA ASP A 1036 1.81 -16.62 -9.81
C ASP A 1036 1.02 -16.40 -11.11
N LEU A 1037 0.70 -17.50 -11.80
CA LEU A 1037 0.01 -17.55 -13.11
C LEU A 1037 -1.33 -18.29 -13.01
N PRO A 1038 -2.41 -17.64 -12.56
CA PRO A 1038 -3.67 -18.33 -12.32
C PRO A 1038 -4.41 -18.79 -13.59
N GLU A 1039 -4.04 -18.23 -14.73
CA GLU A 1039 -4.58 -18.59 -16.04
C GLU A 1039 -4.12 -19.99 -16.50
N VAL A 1040 -3.07 -20.54 -15.88
CA VAL A 1040 -2.54 -21.87 -16.19
C VAL A 1040 -3.51 -22.95 -15.72
N GLN A 1041 -4.05 -23.71 -16.66
CA GLN A 1041 -4.94 -24.85 -16.39
C GLN A 1041 -4.22 -26.19 -16.54
N LEU A 1042 -3.20 -26.23 -17.39
CA LEU A 1042 -2.42 -27.44 -17.65
C LEU A 1042 -0.93 -27.15 -17.44
N VAL A 1043 -0.31 -28.02 -16.65
CA VAL A 1043 1.14 -28.15 -16.60
C VAL A 1043 1.48 -29.50 -17.23
N ALA A 1044 2.20 -29.48 -18.35
CA ALA A 1044 2.70 -30.67 -19.03
C ALA A 1044 4.19 -30.83 -18.75
N ILE A 1045 4.57 -31.98 -18.19
CA ILE A 1045 5.95 -32.33 -17.87
C ILE A 1045 6.37 -33.42 -18.85
N LEU A 1046 7.14 -33.04 -19.88
CA LEU A 1046 7.68 -33.98 -20.85
C LEU A 1046 8.85 -34.73 -20.25
N ASP A 1047 9.02 -35.99 -20.66
CA ASP A 1047 10.11 -36.86 -20.19
C ASP A 1047 10.20 -36.89 -18.65
N ALA A 1048 9.05 -37.00 -17.98
CA ALA A 1048 8.91 -36.97 -16.53
C ALA A 1048 9.61 -38.15 -15.83
N ASP A 1049 9.85 -39.24 -16.57
CA ASP A 1049 10.54 -40.43 -16.09
C ASP A 1049 12.07 -40.37 -16.24
N LYS A 1050 12.60 -39.30 -16.83
CA LYS A 1050 14.03 -39.05 -16.90
C LYS A 1050 14.50 -38.48 -15.57
N LEU A 1051 15.43 -39.18 -14.94
CA LEU A 1051 16.03 -38.74 -13.68
C LEU A 1051 16.88 -37.49 -13.89
N GLY A 1052 17.04 -36.70 -12.82
CA GLY A 1052 17.87 -35.51 -12.80
C GLY A 1052 17.20 -34.36 -12.06
N PHE A 1053 17.93 -33.26 -11.86
CA PHE A 1053 17.47 -32.09 -11.11
C PHE A 1053 16.11 -31.57 -11.62
N LEU A 1054 15.86 -31.63 -12.93
CA LEU A 1054 14.62 -31.10 -13.47
C LEU A 1054 13.38 -31.97 -13.20
N ARG A 1055 13.54 -33.20 -12.72
CA ARG A 1055 12.47 -34.19 -12.51
C ARG A 1055 12.61 -34.91 -11.16
N ASP A 1056 13.32 -34.30 -10.23
CA ASP A 1056 13.30 -34.75 -8.84
C ASP A 1056 11.95 -34.45 -8.18
N GLU A 1057 11.73 -35.02 -7.00
CA GLU A 1057 10.45 -34.93 -6.28
C GLU A 1057 10.00 -33.47 -6.11
N ARG A 1058 10.90 -32.59 -5.65
CA ARG A 1058 10.59 -31.18 -5.35
C ARG A 1058 10.28 -30.38 -6.61
N SER A 1059 11.08 -30.56 -7.65
CA SER A 1059 10.85 -29.92 -8.94
C SER A 1059 9.50 -30.32 -9.51
N LEU A 1060 9.14 -31.61 -9.39
CA LEU A 1060 7.83 -32.09 -9.80
C LEU A 1060 6.72 -31.44 -8.95
N ILE A 1061 6.80 -31.44 -7.62
CA ILE A 1061 5.77 -30.83 -6.75
C ILE A 1061 5.60 -29.33 -7.06
N GLN A 1062 6.68 -28.57 -7.25
CA GLN A 1062 6.60 -27.15 -7.58
C GLN A 1062 6.00 -26.89 -8.95
N THR A 1063 6.43 -27.67 -9.94
CA THR A 1063 5.95 -27.57 -11.32
C THR A 1063 4.46 -27.93 -11.37
N ILE A 1064 4.05 -29.02 -10.74
CA ILE A 1064 2.65 -29.40 -10.50
C ILE A 1064 1.92 -28.25 -9.80
N GLY A 1065 2.51 -27.68 -8.76
CA GLY A 1065 1.99 -26.55 -7.99
C GLY A 1065 1.65 -25.30 -8.81
N ARG A 1066 2.22 -25.12 -10.01
CA ARG A 1066 1.85 -24.02 -10.92
C ARG A 1066 0.40 -24.13 -11.40
N ALA A 1067 -0.17 -25.33 -11.44
CA ALA A 1067 -1.59 -25.56 -11.71
C ALA A 1067 -2.49 -25.41 -10.47
N SER A 1068 -1.94 -25.36 -9.24
CA SER A 1068 -2.72 -25.28 -7.99
C SER A 1068 -3.48 -23.96 -7.80
N ARG A 1069 -3.19 -22.96 -8.63
CA ARG A 1069 -3.85 -21.64 -8.62
C ARG A 1069 -5.14 -21.63 -9.44
N ASN A 1070 -5.49 -22.75 -10.07
CA ASN A 1070 -6.65 -22.92 -10.92
C ASN A 1070 -7.52 -24.10 -10.46
N VAL A 1071 -8.84 -23.91 -10.43
CA VAL A 1071 -9.84 -24.93 -10.09
C VAL A 1071 -9.84 -26.10 -11.07
N ASN A 1072 -9.54 -25.82 -12.35
CA ASN A 1072 -9.37 -26.83 -13.40
C ASN A 1072 -7.90 -27.26 -13.52
N GLY A 1073 -7.07 -26.88 -12.56
CA GLY A 1073 -5.65 -27.18 -12.54
C GLY A 1073 -5.39 -28.68 -12.64
N LYS A 1074 -4.63 -29.05 -13.64
CA LYS A 1074 -4.21 -30.42 -13.91
C LYS A 1074 -2.74 -30.47 -14.29
N ALA A 1075 -2.05 -31.52 -13.87
CA ALA A 1075 -0.70 -31.84 -14.30
C ALA A 1075 -0.69 -33.17 -15.08
N ILE A 1076 0.00 -33.20 -16.22
CA ILE A 1076 0.24 -34.41 -17.00
C ILE A 1076 1.75 -34.67 -17.02
N LEU A 1077 2.15 -35.85 -16.56
CA LEU A 1077 3.53 -36.33 -16.57
C LEU A 1077 3.67 -37.38 -17.67
N TYR A 1078 4.44 -37.07 -18.71
CA TYR A 1078 4.71 -38.01 -19.80
C TYR A 1078 5.94 -38.85 -19.48
N GLY A 1079 5.79 -40.17 -19.44
CA GLY A 1079 6.87 -41.12 -19.14
C GLY A 1079 6.38 -42.55 -19.29
N ASP A 1080 7.28 -43.46 -19.65
CA ASP A 1080 6.97 -44.88 -19.82
C ASP A 1080 7.14 -45.67 -18.51
N ARG A 1081 7.76 -45.06 -17.49
CA ARG A 1081 7.95 -45.63 -16.15
C ARG A 1081 7.57 -44.63 -15.07
N ILE A 1082 6.99 -45.10 -13.96
CA ILE A 1082 6.79 -44.26 -12.78
C ILE A 1082 8.05 -44.35 -11.91
N THR A 1083 8.87 -43.30 -11.94
CA THR A 1083 10.07 -43.22 -11.08
C THR A 1083 9.68 -42.99 -9.63
N LYS A 1084 10.64 -43.18 -8.71
CA LYS A 1084 10.45 -42.89 -7.28
C LYS A 1084 10.02 -41.44 -7.04
N ALA A 1085 10.71 -40.49 -7.67
CA ALA A 1085 10.40 -39.05 -7.59
C ALA A 1085 8.99 -38.72 -8.08
N MET A 1086 8.54 -39.34 -9.18
CA MET A 1086 7.17 -39.18 -9.67
C MET A 1086 6.15 -39.70 -8.65
N LYS A 1087 6.40 -40.90 -8.11
CA LYS A 1087 5.52 -41.52 -7.13
C LYS A 1087 5.36 -40.64 -5.89
N GLU A 1088 6.47 -40.18 -5.32
CA GLU A 1088 6.47 -39.33 -4.11
C GLU A 1088 5.77 -37.99 -4.37
N ALA A 1089 6.06 -37.32 -5.49
CA ALA A 1089 5.39 -36.07 -5.86
C ALA A 1089 3.88 -36.23 -6.05
N ILE A 1090 3.44 -37.33 -6.68
CA ILE A 1090 2.03 -37.68 -6.87
C ILE A 1090 1.36 -37.96 -5.52
N GLU A 1091 2.00 -38.75 -4.65
CA GLU A 1091 1.48 -39.09 -3.33
C GLU A 1091 1.32 -37.85 -2.45
N GLU A 1092 2.30 -36.95 -2.41
CA GLU A 1092 2.25 -35.73 -1.61
C GLU A 1092 1.19 -34.75 -2.14
N THR A 1093 1.12 -34.55 -3.45
CA THR A 1093 0.08 -33.72 -4.10
C THR A 1093 -1.32 -34.25 -3.76
N ASN A 1094 -1.51 -35.58 -3.84
CA ASN A 1094 -2.77 -36.23 -3.50
C ASN A 1094 -3.08 -36.16 -2.00
N ARG A 1095 -2.08 -36.28 -1.12
CA ARG A 1095 -2.24 -36.14 0.33
C ARG A 1095 -2.72 -34.74 0.69
N ARG A 1096 -2.08 -33.70 0.14
CA ARG A 1096 -2.50 -32.29 0.30
C ARG A 1096 -3.90 -32.07 -0.23
N ARG A 1097 -4.18 -32.52 -1.46
CA ARG A 1097 -5.50 -32.44 -2.09
C ARG A 1097 -6.57 -33.12 -1.23
N ARG A 1098 -6.31 -34.30 -0.66
CA ARG A 1098 -7.25 -35.00 0.26
C ARG A 1098 -7.49 -34.21 1.55
N LYS A 1099 -6.45 -33.71 2.20
CA LYS A 1099 -6.58 -32.89 3.42
C LYS A 1099 -7.34 -31.60 3.14
N GLN A 1100 -7.01 -30.89 2.07
CA GLN A 1100 -7.70 -29.68 1.63
C GLN A 1100 -9.15 -29.96 1.26
N THR A 1101 -9.41 -31.06 0.54
CA THR A 1101 -10.78 -31.47 0.17
C THR A 1101 -11.59 -31.85 1.42
N LYS A 1102 -11.02 -32.64 2.34
CA LYS A 1102 -11.67 -32.99 3.61
C LYS A 1102 -11.92 -31.77 4.49
N PHE A 1103 -10.96 -30.84 4.56
CA PHE A 1103 -11.14 -29.57 5.26
C PHE A 1103 -12.25 -28.75 4.60
N ASN A 1104 -12.24 -28.64 3.27
CA ASN A 1104 -13.28 -27.98 2.49
C ASN A 1104 -14.65 -28.63 2.69
N GLU A 1105 -14.75 -29.96 2.77
CA GLU A 1105 -15.99 -30.69 3.05
C GLU A 1105 -16.46 -30.41 4.49
N THR A 1106 -15.56 -30.55 5.46
CA THR A 1106 -15.84 -30.35 6.89
C THR A 1106 -16.28 -28.90 7.17
N HIS A 1107 -15.66 -27.93 6.51
CA HIS A 1107 -15.88 -26.49 6.69
C HIS A 1107 -16.78 -25.88 5.61
N ASN A 1108 -17.29 -26.69 4.67
CA ASN A 1108 -18.17 -26.30 3.56
C ASN A 1108 -17.62 -25.18 2.64
N ILE A 1109 -16.33 -25.28 2.25
CA ILE A 1109 -15.62 -24.35 1.37
C ILE A 1109 -15.62 -24.89 -0.07
N THR A 1110 -15.84 -24.05 -1.08
CA THR A 1110 -15.81 -24.45 -2.51
C THR A 1110 -14.56 -23.86 -3.21
N PRO A 1111 -13.67 -24.66 -3.81
CA PRO A 1111 -12.40 -24.21 -4.41
C PRO A 1111 -12.56 -23.14 -5.51
N GLN A 1112 -11.66 -22.14 -5.53
CA GLN A 1112 -11.72 -21.06 -6.54
C GLN A 1112 -10.41 -20.61 -7.19
N THR A 1113 -10.32 -20.70 -8.54
CA THR A 1113 -9.20 -20.15 -9.33
C THR A 1113 -8.91 -18.71 -8.97
N ILE A 1114 -7.65 -18.43 -8.63
CA ILE A 1114 -7.09 -17.11 -8.37
C ILE A 1114 -7.20 -16.29 -9.69
N LYS A 1115 -7.38 -14.98 -9.67
CA LYS A 1115 -7.28 -14.15 -10.89
C LYS A 1115 -6.20 -13.10 -10.71
N LYS A 1116 -5.27 -12.98 -11.66
CA LYS A 1116 -4.17 -12.00 -11.64
C LYS A 1116 -4.22 -11.09 -12.85
N ASN A 1117 -3.58 -9.95 -12.71
CA ASN A 1117 -3.54 -8.90 -13.71
C ASN A 1117 -2.16 -8.80 -14.35
N ILE A 1118 -2.13 -8.50 -15.64
CA ILE A 1118 -0.95 -8.50 -16.52
C ILE A 1118 -0.36 -7.08 -16.60
N LEU A 1119 0.92 -6.88 -16.28
CA LEU A 1119 1.58 -5.55 -16.19
C LEU A 1119 1.86 -4.95 -17.60
N ARG A 1120 2.32 -3.69 -17.71
CA ARG A 1120 2.68 -2.99 -18.98
C ARG A 1120 4.21 -2.84 -19.14
N SER A 1121 4.67 -2.50 -20.36
CA SER A 1121 6.10 -2.53 -20.75
C SER A 1121 6.90 -1.30 -20.35
N LEU A 1122 8.17 -1.50 -20.00
CA LEU A 1122 9.17 -0.44 -19.70
C LEU A 1122 9.55 0.41 -20.93
N SER A 1123 9.38 -0.12 -22.15
CA SER A 1123 9.65 0.62 -23.40
C SER A 1123 8.61 1.72 -23.67
N GLU A 1124 7.36 1.51 -23.25
CA GLU A 1124 6.29 2.51 -23.35
C GLU A 1124 6.54 3.72 -22.40
N GLU A 1125 7.19 3.51 -21.26
CA GLU A 1125 7.52 4.59 -20.31
C GLU A 1125 8.66 5.50 -20.79
N LYS A 1126 9.68 4.93 -21.45
CA LYS A 1126 10.83 5.69 -21.99
C LYS A 1126 10.40 6.66 -23.11
N GLU A 1127 9.57 6.20 -24.05
CA GLU A 1127 9.02 7.06 -25.11
C GLU A 1127 8.14 8.19 -24.58
N THR A 1128 7.48 7.97 -23.44
CA THR A 1128 6.59 8.95 -22.82
C THR A 1128 7.42 10.05 -22.13
N LYS A 1129 8.49 9.67 -21.41
CA LYS A 1129 9.40 10.62 -20.74
C LYS A 1129 10.17 11.52 -21.71
N GLU A 1130 10.64 10.99 -22.84
CA GLU A 1130 11.32 11.82 -23.87
C GLU A 1130 10.38 12.84 -24.53
N LYS A 1131 9.11 12.48 -24.74
CA LYS A 1131 8.09 13.40 -25.27
C LYS A 1131 7.73 14.50 -24.27
N GLU A 1132 7.74 14.22 -22.98
CA GLU A 1132 7.50 15.20 -21.92
C GLU A 1132 8.67 16.17 -21.74
N ALA A 1133 9.93 15.69 -21.78
CA ALA A 1133 11.12 16.53 -21.70
C ALA A 1133 11.21 17.54 -22.87
N LYS A 1134 10.90 17.12 -24.09
CA LYS A 1134 10.84 18.01 -25.27
C LYS A 1134 9.74 19.08 -25.15
N ARG A 1135 8.59 18.76 -24.55
CA ARG A 1135 7.51 19.73 -24.30
C ARG A 1135 7.88 20.75 -23.23
N LEU A 1136 8.57 20.33 -22.17
CA LEU A 1136 8.99 21.21 -21.08
C LEU A 1136 10.01 22.26 -21.57
N LYS A 1137 11.01 21.85 -22.36
CA LYS A 1137 12.00 22.77 -22.95
C LYS A 1137 11.36 23.85 -23.82
N LYS A 1138 10.41 23.46 -24.68
CA LYS A 1138 9.70 24.40 -25.58
C LYS A 1138 8.79 25.39 -24.83
N SER A 1139 8.17 24.93 -23.74
CA SER A 1139 7.33 25.79 -22.88
C SER A 1139 8.14 26.82 -22.09
N ILE A 1140 9.39 26.52 -21.76
CA ILE A 1140 10.26 27.44 -21.00
C ILE A 1140 10.79 28.54 -21.92
N GLU A 1141 11.14 28.21 -23.16
CA GLU A 1141 11.58 29.20 -24.16
C GLU A 1141 10.49 30.23 -24.48
N GLN A 1142 9.24 29.79 -24.69
CA GLN A 1142 8.10 30.71 -24.89
C GLN A 1142 7.85 31.65 -23.69
N LYS A 1143 7.99 31.16 -22.46
CA LYS A 1143 7.78 32.00 -21.27
C LYS A 1143 8.88 33.02 -21.03
N ILE A 1144 10.10 32.73 -21.47
CA ILE A 1144 11.22 33.68 -21.41
C ILE A 1144 10.98 34.83 -22.40
N GLU A 1145 10.41 34.56 -23.58
CA GLU A 1145 10.06 35.60 -24.56
C GLU A 1145 8.89 36.49 -24.10
N GLU A 1146 7.98 35.98 -23.27
CA GLU A 1146 6.83 36.73 -22.73
C GLU A 1146 7.18 37.61 -21.51
N MET A 1147 8.28 37.31 -20.82
CA MET A 1147 8.73 38.06 -19.63
C MET A 1147 9.74 39.13 -20.06
N GLY A 1148 9.43 40.41 -19.81
CA GLY A 1148 10.26 41.53 -20.26
C GLY A 1148 11.35 41.98 -19.26
N ASP A 1149 11.34 41.45 -18.05
CA ASP A 1149 12.24 41.85 -16.95
C ASP A 1149 13.20 40.71 -16.58
N MET A 1150 14.50 40.99 -16.70
CA MET A 1150 15.57 40.01 -16.56
C MET A 1150 15.71 39.47 -15.13
N ASP A 1151 15.47 40.29 -14.12
CA ASP A 1151 15.54 39.83 -12.72
C ASP A 1151 14.39 38.85 -12.42
N VAL A 1152 13.23 39.09 -13.02
CA VAL A 1152 12.06 38.21 -12.92
C VAL A 1152 12.30 36.89 -13.65
N ILE A 1153 12.94 36.92 -14.83
CA ILE A 1153 13.32 35.70 -15.57
C ILE A 1153 14.32 34.86 -14.76
N LEU A 1154 15.37 35.50 -14.21
CA LEU A 1154 16.38 34.80 -13.42
C LEU A 1154 15.76 34.18 -12.16
N GLN A 1155 14.90 34.91 -11.46
CA GLN A 1155 14.21 34.40 -10.27
C GLN A 1155 13.22 33.27 -10.61
N TYR A 1156 12.54 33.34 -11.76
CA TYR A 1156 11.66 32.28 -12.24
C TYR A 1156 12.45 31.00 -12.58
N LEU A 1157 13.58 31.14 -13.29
CA LEU A 1157 14.43 30.02 -13.66
C LEU A 1157 15.12 29.40 -12.44
N GLU A 1158 15.61 30.20 -11.48
CA GLU A 1158 16.18 29.71 -10.22
C GLU A 1158 15.14 28.93 -9.41
N ASN A 1159 13.90 29.44 -9.27
CA ASN A 1159 12.82 28.71 -8.60
C ASN A 1159 12.47 27.39 -9.30
N LYS A 1160 12.46 27.37 -10.64
CA LYS A 1160 12.24 26.14 -11.43
C LYS A 1160 13.41 25.16 -11.28
N MET A 1161 14.64 25.65 -11.22
CA MET A 1161 15.84 24.84 -10.99
C MET A 1161 15.80 24.20 -9.60
N TYR A 1162 15.48 24.99 -8.56
CA TYR A 1162 15.32 24.48 -7.19
C TYR A 1162 14.16 23.49 -7.08
N LEU A 1163 13.05 23.72 -7.78
CA LEU A 1163 11.94 22.76 -7.83
C LEU A 1163 12.36 21.47 -8.52
N ALA A 1164 13.07 21.54 -9.65
CA ALA A 1164 13.58 20.37 -10.37
C ALA A 1164 14.61 19.59 -9.53
N ALA A 1165 15.51 20.28 -8.82
CA ALA A 1165 16.45 19.66 -7.90
C ALA A 1165 15.75 19.01 -6.69
N LYS A 1166 14.72 19.66 -6.13
CA LYS A 1166 13.90 19.13 -5.04
C LYS A 1166 13.06 17.92 -5.45
N GLU A 1167 12.76 17.80 -6.74
CA GLU A 1167 12.08 16.65 -7.36
C GLU A 1167 13.08 15.61 -7.94
N LEU A 1168 14.39 15.75 -7.67
CA LEU A 1168 15.47 14.86 -8.14
C LEU A 1168 15.59 14.76 -9.67
N ARG A 1169 15.06 15.74 -10.41
CA ARG A 1169 15.20 15.87 -11.87
C ARG A 1169 16.49 16.63 -12.20
N PHE A 1170 17.62 15.99 -11.91
CA PHE A 1170 18.93 16.65 -11.95
C PHE A 1170 19.37 17.11 -13.34
N GLU A 1171 18.98 16.40 -14.40
CA GLU A 1171 19.25 16.81 -15.78
C GLU A 1171 18.48 18.09 -16.17
N ASP A 1172 17.22 18.20 -15.73
CA ASP A 1172 16.40 19.41 -15.92
C ASP A 1172 16.97 20.57 -15.09
N ALA A 1173 17.40 20.32 -13.85
CA ALA A 1173 18.02 21.31 -12.99
C ALA A 1173 19.38 21.80 -13.55
N ALA A 1174 20.21 20.89 -14.08
CA ALA A 1174 21.48 21.24 -14.73
C ALA A 1174 21.25 22.11 -15.97
N PHE A 1175 20.28 21.75 -16.83
CA PHE A 1175 19.89 22.56 -17.98
C PHE A 1175 19.43 23.97 -17.58
N LEU A 1176 18.62 24.08 -16.52
CA LEU A 1176 18.13 25.37 -16.02
C LEU A 1176 19.26 26.22 -15.44
N ARG A 1177 20.19 25.60 -14.70
CA ARG A 1177 21.40 26.24 -14.15
C ARG A 1177 22.27 26.82 -15.25
N ASP A 1178 22.53 26.04 -16.30
CA ASP A 1178 23.40 26.45 -17.40
C ASP A 1178 22.75 27.60 -18.18
N LYS A 1179 21.42 27.56 -18.37
CA LYS A 1179 20.65 28.65 -18.99
C LYS A 1179 20.62 29.93 -18.14
N ILE A 1180 20.55 29.83 -16.81
CA ILE A 1180 20.70 30.98 -15.89
C ILE A 1180 22.09 31.61 -16.04
N ASN A 1181 23.14 30.78 -16.13
CA ASN A 1181 24.51 31.26 -16.27
C ASN A 1181 24.74 31.96 -17.62
N ASP A 1182 24.17 31.45 -18.71
CA ASP A 1182 24.26 32.08 -20.02
C ASP A 1182 23.56 33.45 -20.04
N ILE A 1183 22.36 33.54 -19.43
CA ILE A 1183 21.61 34.79 -19.29
C ILE A 1183 22.41 35.81 -18.45
N LYS A 1184 22.96 35.40 -17.30
CA LYS A 1184 23.82 36.25 -16.44
C LYS A 1184 25.09 36.71 -17.16
N LYS A 1185 25.71 35.87 -18.00
CA LYS A 1185 26.87 36.23 -18.82
C LYS A 1185 26.52 37.28 -19.89
N SER A 1186 25.38 37.14 -20.57
CA SER A 1186 24.94 38.10 -21.60
C SER A 1186 24.55 39.48 -21.04
N TYR A 1187 24.19 39.55 -19.75
CA TYR A 1187 23.82 40.79 -19.08
C TYR A 1187 25.06 41.58 -18.61
N LYS A 1188 26.10 40.88 -18.13
CA LYS A 1188 27.38 41.49 -17.73
C LYS A 1188 28.19 42.08 -18.90
N SER A 1189 27.84 41.80 -20.15
CA SER A 1189 28.48 42.41 -21.33
C SER A 1189 27.71 43.62 -21.89
N LYS A 1190 26.55 43.96 -21.32
CA LYS A 1190 25.72 45.12 -21.72
C LYS A 1190 25.68 46.25 -20.68
N VAL A 1191 26.30 46.04 -19.52
CA VAL A 1191 26.61 47.04 -18.48
C VAL A 1191 28.11 47.26 -18.52
#